data_AF-A0A8C9EN18-F1
#
_entry.id   AF-A0A8C9EN18-F1
#
_cell.length_a   1.000
_cell.length_b   1.000
_cell.length_c   1.000
_cell.angle_alpha   90.00
_cell.angle_beta   90.00
_cell.angle_gamma   90.00
#
_symmetry.space_group_name_H-M   'P 1'
#
loop_
_entity.id
_entity.type
_entity.pdbx_description
1 polymer ?
#
loop_
_entity_poly.entity_id
_entity_poly.type
_entity_poly.pdbx_seq_one_letter_code
_entity_poly.pdbx_strand_id
1 'polypeptide(L)'
;MITLKEKLSRQHIETDSITKQLKFDIDVERKKVAKLEMEKMETIKELDTQKEKLSQCSYALNDLHISKQQLQDNVRNLQEQLKKAQDCNLHNKKEIRELQQRLKEREEELSLSLSKLTENIKQESNRSSQDLILKEREVEIVKLQNKQLENKQLNEDLEKSLSDLKTENGKLIAAFEELKQELNDTISEKNKVCLEKDTLVEALKLEKRRLETELSQTEKQLFEQAQKYEQTIEELSNARSMDTTALQLEHERLVKLNQEKDFKIAELKRSMEQMEADHQETKEMLTTSLGGQKQLTELIKEKEEFIEKLKNQASQVKQELEEYMEISKKQDALKQNLEEKDKSLAIMKEENNHLKEEIERLKDQQSRATPVVEPKTLDIIIELESEVTQLKVIKNNLEEEIEVHKKTIEDQNQKTVQLQQSLQEQRKEIDESKFQCEQMNVTHERLSLEKDEEIKNLQKTIEQIKTQLHKERQVIQTDSTDLFQETKVQTLNGENGNEKHDLSKAEIERLVKGIKEREMEIKLLNEKNVSLSQQIDQLSKDEVGKLTRIIQEKDLEIQALSARVSSASYRQDVLGLQQQLQAYVMEREQVLAVLSEKTRENSQLKTEYHKIMDMVAAKEAALVRLQEENQKLSNRFENSSQDMFRETIQNLSRIIREKDIEIDALSQKCQTLLTVLQTSSTGTDNGSGGVNSNQFEELLQERDKLKQQVKKMEEWKQQVITTVQNMQHESAHLQEELQKLQAQISVESDSNSKLQVDYNGLIQSYEQNEKKLRSFSQELAQVQHTIGQLHNTKDLLLGKLDLVTPSVTVASIISQPSVIQSSAPEVLSDESKLQKELEQLKKKLQEKDSTIRTLQENNQRLSDSVATASEFERRSQEETDSEMRQIREKHDVLQKSLREKDILIKSKSDQLLSVSENLSNKENENELLKQAVTNLKERNLILEMDIRKLKEENEKIVVRCREKETEFRALQETNMQFSMMLKEKEFESHSMKEKALAFEKLLKEKEQVCSCLLSFAISRMVMYFHVYVHIMCLPEIDDSLLHH
;
A
#
# COMPACT_ATOMS: atom_id res chain seq x y z
N MET A 1 -49.27 10.65 -6.14
CA MET A 1 -48.49 11.64 -6.91
C MET A 1 -47.37 12.29 -6.10
N ILE A 2 -47.64 12.97 -4.97
CA ILE A 2 -46.62 13.71 -4.17
C ILE A 2 -45.42 12.84 -3.81
N THR A 3 -45.65 11.65 -3.24
CA THR A 3 -44.61 10.64 -2.92
C THR A 3 -43.73 10.25 -4.10
N LEU A 4 -44.27 10.23 -5.32
CA LEU A 4 -43.55 9.89 -6.54
C LEU A 4 -42.70 11.06 -7.03
N LYS A 5 -43.20 12.30 -6.88
CA LYS A 5 -42.42 13.54 -7.09
C LYS A 5 -41.27 13.66 -6.08
N GLU A 6 -41.49 13.31 -4.80
CA GLU A 6 -40.43 13.25 -3.80
C GLU A 6 -39.39 12.17 -4.08
N LYS A 7 -39.81 10.99 -4.55
CA LYS A 7 -38.88 9.90 -4.91
C LYS A 7 -38.01 10.31 -6.10
N LEU A 8 -38.60 10.91 -7.13
CA LEU A 8 -37.86 11.49 -8.25
C LEU A 8 -36.95 12.65 -7.81
N SER A 9 -37.39 13.51 -6.89
CA SER A 9 -36.56 14.61 -6.38
C SER A 9 -35.38 14.11 -5.54
N ARG A 10 -35.56 13.05 -4.75
CA ARG A 10 -34.47 12.38 -4.02
C ARG A 10 -33.49 11.73 -5.00
N GLN A 11 -34.01 11.00 -5.99
CA GLN A 11 -33.20 10.38 -7.04
C GLN A 11 -32.40 11.42 -7.84
N HIS A 12 -32.97 12.60 -8.13
CA HIS A 12 -32.25 13.69 -8.83
C HIS A 12 -31.13 14.28 -7.96
N ILE A 13 -31.37 14.49 -6.66
CA ILE A 13 -30.34 14.98 -5.72
C ILE A 13 -29.21 13.93 -5.58
N GLU A 14 -29.56 12.65 -5.56
CA GLU A 14 -28.64 11.53 -5.52
C GLU A 14 -27.80 11.44 -6.80
N THR A 15 -28.41 11.53 -7.99
CA THR A 15 -27.67 11.55 -9.26
C THR A 15 -26.85 12.82 -9.45
N ASP A 16 -27.30 13.98 -8.96
CA ASP A 16 -26.48 15.20 -8.91
C ASP A 16 -25.27 15.04 -7.98
N SER A 17 -25.44 14.36 -6.83
CA SER A 17 -24.35 14.09 -5.89
C SER A 17 -23.32 13.14 -6.50
N ILE A 18 -23.78 12.04 -7.11
CA ILE A 18 -22.93 11.09 -7.85
C ILE A 18 -22.21 11.80 -9.01
N THR A 19 -22.91 12.67 -9.76
CA THR A 19 -22.31 13.43 -10.87
C THR A 19 -21.25 14.41 -10.39
N LYS A 20 -21.45 15.06 -9.24
CA LYS A 20 -20.43 15.93 -8.60
C LYS A 20 -19.23 15.13 -8.13
N GLN A 21 -19.45 13.96 -7.53
CA GLN A 21 -18.37 13.07 -7.08
C GLN A 21 -17.54 12.58 -8.27
N LEU A 22 -18.18 11.99 -9.29
CA LEU A 22 -17.49 11.52 -10.51
C LEU A 22 -16.73 12.65 -11.21
N LYS A 23 -17.26 13.89 -11.21
CA LYS A 23 -16.54 15.05 -11.77
C LYS A 23 -15.30 15.42 -10.94
N PHE A 24 -15.40 15.38 -9.62
CA PHE A 24 -14.25 15.57 -8.74
C PHE A 24 -13.19 14.48 -8.95
N ASP A 25 -13.59 13.22 -9.01
CA ASP A 25 -12.69 12.08 -9.23
C ASP A 25 -11.97 12.17 -10.59
N ILE A 26 -12.69 12.58 -11.65
CA ILE A 26 -12.11 12.87 -12.97
C ILE A 26 -11.08 14.01 -12.90
N ASP A 27 -11.35 15.09 -12.18
CA ASP A 27 -10.40 16.21 -12.05
C ASP A 27 -9.21 15.89 -11.12
N VAL A 28 -9.34 14.93 -10.21
CA VAL A 28 -8.24 14.35 -9.43
C VAL A 28 -7.35 13.46 -10.30
N GLU A 29 -7.92 12.50 -11.04
CA GLU A 29 -7.14 11.64 -11.94
C GLU A 29 -6.51 12.43 -13.09
N ARG A 30 -7.15 13.50 -13.60
CA ARG A 30 -6.51 14.43 -14.56
C ARG A 30 -5.24 15.07 -14.01
N LYS A 31 -5.27 15.59 -12.77
CA LYS A 31 -4.09 16.18 -12.11
C LYS A 31 -2.98 15.14 -11.91
N LYS A 32 -3.36 13.90 -11.61
CA LYS A 32 -2.44 12.77 -11.42
C LYS A 32 -1.82 12.29 -12.72
N VAL A 33 -2.58 12.22 -13.82
CA VAL A 33 -2.07 11.97 -15.16
C VAL A 33 -1.07 13.07 -15.57
N ALA A 34 -1.41 14.35 -15.38
CA ALA A 34 -0.49 15.45 -15.67
C ALA A 34 0.82 15.40 -14.84
N LYS A 35 0.76 14.94 -13.59
CA LYS A 35 1.95 14.69 -12.76
C LYS A 35 2.79 13.52 -13.29
N LEU A 36 2.15 12.40 -13.65
CA LEU A 36 2.83 11.23 -14.24
C LEU A 36 3.43 11.54 -15.63
N GLU A 37 2.80 12.41 -16.42
CA GLU A 37 3.36 12.92 -17.68
C GLU A 37 4.59 13.81 -17.46
N MET A 38 4.58 14.62 -16.40
CA MET A 38 5.74 15.43 -15.99
C MET A 38 6.91 14.56 -15.53
N GLU A 39 6.67 13.59 -14.65
CA GLU A 39 7.65 12.59 -14.19
C GLU A 39 8.19 11.73 -15.34
N LYS A 40 7.34 11.37 -16.31
CA LYS A 40 7.75 10.71 -17.55
C LYS A 40 8.65 11.59 -18.42
N MET A 41 8.33 12.88 -18.56
CA MET A 41 9.17 13.82 -19.32
C MET A 41 10.51 14.09 -18.64
N GLU A 42 10.55 14.08 -17.31
CA GLU A 42 11.78 14.23 -16.53
C GLU A 42 12.68 12.98 -16.63
N THR A 43 12.11 11.79 -16.47
CA THR A 43 12.86 10.52 -16.64
C THR A 43 13.33 10.28 -18.08
N ILE A 44 12.58 10.73 -19.10
CA ILE A 44 13.05 10.74 -20.50
C ILE A 44 14.26 11.68 -20.67
N LYS A 45 14.20 12.91 -20.14
CA LYS A 45 15.32 13.85 -20.19
C LYS A 45 16.55 13.29 -19.49
N GLU A 46 16.40 12.72 -18.29
CA GLU A 46 17.54 12.14 -17.59
C GLU A 46 18.15 10.98 -18.40
N LEU A 47 17.32 10.06 -18.90
CA LEU A 47 17.76 8.96 -19.77
C LEU A 47 18.54 9.47 -21.00
N ASP A 48 18.09 10.55 -21.64
CA ASP A 48 18.79 11.14 -22.78
C ASP A 48 20.11 11.82 -22.37
N THR A 49 20.20 12.49 -21.21
CA THR A 49 21.51 12.98 -20.70
C THR A 49 22.47 11.83 -20.35
N GLN A 50 21.96 10.67 -19.91
CA GLN A 50 22.79 9.50 -19.65
C GLN A 50 23.28 8.85 -20.96
N LYS A 51 22.45 8.82 -22.01
CA LYS A 51 22.89 8.44 -23.38
C LYS A 51 23.96 9.38 -23.91
N GLU A 52 23.80 10.70 -23.71
CA GLU A 52 24.78 11.69 -24.15
C GLU A 52 26.12 11.51 -23.43
N LYS A 53 26.11 11.37 -22.10
CA LYS A 53 27.31 11.04 -21.30
C LYS A 53 27.97 9.75 -21.76
N LEU A 54 27.18 8.69 -22.02
CA LEU A 54 27.71 7.42 -22.52
C LEU A 54 28.34 7.55 -23.91
N SER A 55 27.75 8.38 -24.78
CA SER A 55 28.30 8.71 -26.11
C SER A 55 29.61 9.50 -25.99
N GLN A 56 29.66 10.54 -25.14
CA GLN A 56 30.87 11.30 -24.84
C GLN A 56 31.99 10.39 -24.28
N CYS A 57 31.68 9.48 -23.35
CA CYS A 57 32.61 8.46 -22.86
C CYS A 57 33.09 7.52 -23.96
N SER A 58 32.23 7.14 -24.91
CA SER A 58 32.61 6.30 -26.05
C SER A 58 33.55 7.02 -27.02
N TYR A 59 33.34 8.32 -27.28
CA TYR A 59 34.28 9.13 -28.07
C TYR A 59 35.63 9.28 -27.35
N ALA A 60 35.64 9.64 -26.07
CA ALA A 60 36.88 9.75 -25.29
C ALA A 60 37.65 8.42 -25.20
N LEU A 61 36.97 7.28 -25.15
CA LEU A 61 37.59 5.96 -25.20
C LEU A 61 38.22 5.66 -26.57
N ASN A 62 37.57 6.06 -27.67
CA ASN A 62 38.12 5.94 -29.02
C ASN A 62 39.34 6.85 -29.22
N ASP A 63 39.29 8.10 -28.76
CA ASP A 63 40.43 9.03 -28.82
C ASP A 63 41.62 8.50 -28.01
N LEU A 64 41.37 7.94 -26.81
CA LEU A 64 42.40 7.29 -26.01
C LEU A 64 42.95 6.03 -26.68
N HIS A 65 42.13 5.27 -27.41
CA HIS A 65 42.59 4.14 -28.21
C HIS A 65 43.47 4.58 -29.40
N ILE A 66 43.10 5.66 -30.10
CA ILE A 66 43.88 6.25 -31.19
C ILE A 66 45.21 6.78 -30.66
N SER A 67 45.20 7.51 -29.55
CA SER A 67 46.40 8.02 -28.90
C SER A 67 47.33 6.88 -28.43
N LYS A 68 46.76 5.82 -27.83
CA LYS A 68 47.51 4.60 -27.46
C LYS A 68 48.15 3.93 -28.67
N GLN A 69 47.44 3.83 -29.79
CA GLN A 69 47.96 3.24 -31.04
C GLN A 69 49.13 4.07 -31.58
N GLN A 70 48.97 5.40 -31.68
CA GLN A 70 50.04 6.32 -32.06
C GLN A 70 51.27 6.21 -31.15
N LEU A 71 51.06 6.08 -29.84
CA LEU A 71 52.15 5.89 -28.87
C LEU A 71 52.89 4.56 -29.10
N GLN A 72 52.17 3.46 -29.37
CA GLN A 72 52.76 2.16 -29.69
C GLN A 72 53.54 2.16 -31.01
N ASP A 73 53.03 2.85 -32.03
CA ASP A 73 53.72 2.98 -33.32
C ASP A 73 54.97 3.87 -33.21
N ASN A 74 54.92 4.95 -32.42
CA ASN A 74 56.08 5.76 -32.06
C ASN A 74 57.14 4.97 -31.28
N VAL A 75 56.73 4.15 -30.29
CA VAL A 75 57.66 3.27 -29.56
C VAL A 75 58.31 2.25 -30.50
N ARG A 76 57.56 1.67 -31.45
CA ARG A 76 58.11 0.73 -32.44
C ARG A 76 59.14 1.41 -33.37
N ASN A 77 58.86 2.63 -33.81
CA ASN A 77 59.78 3.44 -34.60
C ASN A 77 61.08 3.76 -33.83
N LEU A 78 60.96 4.18 -32.56
CA LEU A 78 62.12 4.44 -31.68
C LEU A 78 62.96 3.17 -31.43
N GLN A 79 62.32 2.00 -31.27
CA GLN A 79 63.01 0.71 -31.17
C GLN A 79 63.78 0.36 -32.46
N GLU A 80 63.21 0.63 -33.63
CA GLU A 80 63.88 0.39 -34.91
C GLU A 80 65.04 1.38 -35.16
N GLN A 81 64.88 2.64 -34.78
CA GLN A 81 65.96 3.64 -34.80
C GLN A 81 67.11 3.26 -33.86
N LEU A 82 66.79 2.84 -32.62
CA LEU A 82 67.79 2.37 -31.66
C LEU A 82 68.56 1.16 -32.20
N LYS A 83 67.87 0.21 -32.83
CA LYS A 83 68.51 -0.95 -33.47
C LYS A 83 69.46 -0.53 -34.59
N LYS A 84 69.02 0.35 -35.50
CA LYS A 84 69.87 0.90 -36.58
C LYS A 84 71.10 1.61 -36.02
N ALA A 85 70.95 2.39 -34.94
CA ALA A 85 72.07 3.05 -34.27
C ALA A 85 73.05 2.06 -33.62
N GLN A 86 72.56 0.96 -33.06
CA GLN A 86 73.40 -0.13 -32.52
C GLN A 86 74.16 -0.87 -33.64
N ASP A 87 73.50 -1.18 -34.75
CA ASP A 87 74.11 -1.81 -35.92
C ASP A 87 75.21 -0.92 -36.54
N CYS A 88 74.96 0.40 -36.66
CA CYS A 88 75.99 1.37 -37.05
C CYS A 88 77.14 1.45 -36.03
N ASN A 89 76.86 1.40 -34.72
CA ASN A 89 77.90 1.42 -33.69
C ASN A 89 78.82 0.18 -33.79
N LEU A 90 78.25 -0.99 -34.10
CA LEU A 90 79.00 -2.23 -34.36
C LEU A 90 79.84 -2.13 -35.64
N HIS A 91 79.32 -1.50 -36.70
CA HIS A 91 80.06 -1.25 -37.94
C HIS A 91 81.26 -0.32 -37.70
N ASN A 92 81.06 0.84 -37.06
CA ASN A 92 82.14 1.78 -36.74
C ASN A 92 83.20 1.14 -35.83
N LYS A 93 82.78 0.31 -34.85
CA LYS A 93 83.69 -0.51 -34.02
C LYS A 93 84.46 -1.58 -34.80
N LYS A 94 84.04 -1.97 -36.01
CA LYS A 94 84.80 -2.86 -36.90
C LYS A 94 85.80 -2.03 -37.72
N GLU A 95 85.36 -0.94 -38.32
CA GLU A 95 86.21 -0.01 -39.09
C GLU A 95 87.36 0.55 -38.24
N ILE A 96 87.11 0.98 -37.00
CA ILE A 96 88.15 1.47 -36.08
C ILE A 96 89.26 0.41 -35.85
N ARG A 97 88.90 -0.87 -35.73
CA ARG A 97 89.90 -1.96 -35.59
C ARG A 97 90.70 -2.19 -36.87
N GLU A 98 90.06 -2.07 -38.04
CA GLU A 98 90.74 -2.17 -39.33
C GLU A 98 91.68 -0.97 -39.57
N LEU A 99 91.31 0.23 -39.14
CA LEU A 99 92.17 1.42 -39.18
C LEU A 99 93.34 1.31 -38.19
N GLN A 100 93.11 0.83 -36.97
CA GLN A 100 94.17 0.56 -35.99
C GLN A 100 95.20 -0.47 -36.50
N GLN A 101 94.75 -1.51 -37.18
CA GLN A 101 95.63 -2.50 -37.81
C GLN A 101 96.49 -1.86 -38.92
N ARG A 102 95.90 -1.07 -39.82
CA ARG A 102 96.64 -0.35 -40.88
C ARG A 102 97.62 0.70 -40.34
N LEU A 103 97.29 1.34 -39.20
CA LEU A 103 98.20 2.28 -38.54
C LEU A 103 99.47 1.56 -38.09
N LYS A 104 99.31 0.43 -37.40
CA LYS A 104 100.43 -0.41 -36.91
C LYS A 104 101.30 -0.93 -38.05
N GLU A 105 100.70 -1.40 -39.14
CA GLU A 105 101.41 -1.82 -40.36
C GLU A 105 102.26 -0.68 -40.94
N ARG A 106 101.75 0.56 -40.93
CA ARG A 106 102.51 1.76 -41.34
C ARG A 106 103.62 2.16 -40.38
N GLU A 107 103.44 2.02 -39.07
CA GLU A 107 104.48 2.27 -38.06
C GLU A 107 105.66 1.29 -38.21
N GLU A 108 105.37 0.03 -38.56
CA GLU A 108 106.36 -1.01 -38.86
C GLU A 108 107.13 -0.70 -40.17
N GLU A 109 106.46 -0.27 -41.25
CA GLU A 109 107.12 0.21 -42.48
C GLU A 109 108.02 1.44 -42.26
N LEU A 110 107.57 2.40 -41.43
CA LEU A 110 108.31 3.63 -41.16
C LEU A 110 109.56 3.34 -40.32
N SER A 111 109.46 2.40 -39.38
CA SER A 111 110.59 1.86 -38.61
C SER A 111 111.63 1.17 -39.50
N LEU A 112 111.19 0.35 -40.47
CA LEU A 112 112.05 -0.27 -41.49
C LEU A 112 112.71 0.75 -42.43
N SER A 113 112.07 1.90 -42.64
CA SER A 113 112.61 2.99 -43.47
C SER A 113 113.70 3.78 -42.72
N LEU A 114 113.51 4.02 -41.42
CA LEU A 114 114.46 4.72 -40.56
C LEU A 114 115.75 3.91 -40.30
N SER A 115 115.66 2.60 -40.11
CA SER A 115 116.85 1.74 -39.99
C SER A 115 117.69 1.77 -41.26
N LYS A 116 117.05 1.69 -42.43
CA LYS A 116 117.69 1.74 -43.75
C LYS A 116 118.36 3.09 -44.05
N LEU A 117 117.77 4.20 -43.56
CA LEU A 117 118.38 5.53 -43.64
C LEU A 117 119.61 5.65 -42.72
N THR A 118 119.57 5.01 -41.54
CA THR A 118 120.65 5.00 -40.54
C THR A 118 121.89 4.21 -41.01
N GLU A 119 121.70 3.25 -41.93
CA GLU A 119 122.77 2.42 -42.49
C GLU A 119 123.58 3.16 -43.56
N ASN A 120 122.90 3.91 -44.46
CA ASN A 120 123.54 4.65 -45.56
C ASN A 120 124.48 5.79 -45.12
N ILE A 121 124.32 6.32 -43.91
CA ILE A 121 125.09 7.50 -43.42
C ILE A 121 126.52 7.13 -42.98
N LYS A 122 126.89 5.83 -42.98
CA LYS A 122 128.23 5.36 -42.56
C LYS A 122 129.25 5.19 -43.68
N GLN A 123 128.93 5.55 -44.93
CA GLN A 123 129.84 5.44 -46.07
C GLN A 123 129.88 6.69 -46.96
N GLU A 124 130.49 7.77 -46.47
CA GLU A 124 131.27 8.67 -47.34
C GLU A 124 132.35 9.43 -46.57
N SER A 125 133.41 9.88 -47.24
CA SER A 125 134.70 10.17 -46.59
C SER A 125 135.47 11.35 -47.18
N ASN A 126 136.08 12.16 -46.30
CA ASN A 126 137.31 12.94 -46.50
C ASN A 126 137.57 13.59 -47.89
N ARG A 127 137.63 14.93 -47.94
CA ARG A 127 138.92 15.59 -48.24
C ARG A 127 138.99 17.11 -48.01
N SER A 128 140.12 17.47 -47.41
CA SER A 128 140.82 18.77 -47.42
C SER A 128 140.64 19.65 -48.67
N SER A 129 140.43 20.94 -48.44
CA SER A 129 141.28 22.00 -49.01
C SER A 129 141.12 23.31 -48.22
N GLN A 130 142.20 23.80 -47.60
CA GLN A 130 142.15 24.88 -46.60
C GLN A 130 142.89 26.13 -47.07
N ASP A 131 142.17 27.07 -47.69
CA ASP A 131 142.42 28.53 -47.52
C ASP A 131 141.30 29.43 -48.08
N LEU A 132 140.50 28.97 -49.05
CA LEU A 132 139.29 29.71 -49.49
C LEU A 132 138.23 29.84 -48.39
N ILE A 133 138.23 28.87 -47.45
CA ILE A 133 137.26 28.72 -46.36
C ILE A 133 137.13 29.98 -45.50
N LEU A 134 138.16 30.82 -45.34
CA LEU A 134 138.08 31.95 -44.40
C LEU A 134 137.11 33.06 -44.84
N LYS A 135 136.98 33.34 -46.14
CA LYS A 135 136.01 34.35 -46.63
C LYS A 135 134.60 33.80 -46.77
N GLU A 136 134.45 32.52 -47.13
CA GLU A 136 133.13 31.88 -47.05
C GLU A 136 132.67 31.78 -45.59
N ARG A 137 133.58 31.54 -44.62
CA ARG A 137 133.26 31.57 -43.19
C ARG A 137 132.80 32.93 -42.70
N GLU A 138 133.31 34.06 -43.18
CA GLU A 138 132.78 35.37 -42.75
C GLU A 138 131.34 35.56 -43.23
N VAL A 139 131.04 35.20 -44.48
CA VAL A 139 129.67 35.23 -45.03
C VAL A 139 128.77 34.22 -44.32
N GLU A 140 129.27 33.01 -44.04
CA GLU A 140 128.55 31.95 -43.35
C GLU A 140 128.32 32.28 -41.87
N ILE A 141 129.27 32.93 -41.19
CA ILE A 141 129.08 33.44 -39.82
C ILE A 141 127.96 34.47 -39.77
N VAL A 142 127.90 35.42 -40.71
CA VAL A 142 126.76 36.37 -40.80
C VAL A 142 125.46 35.63 -41.09
N LYS A 143 125.49 34.61 -41.98
CA LYS A 143 124.33 33.77 -42.31
C LYS A 143 123.86 32.93 -41.12
N LEU A 144 124.79 32.45 -40.29
CA LEU A 144 124.54 31.71 -39.05
C LEU A 144 124.08 32.63 -37.92
N GLN A 145 124.59 33.86 -37.83
CA GLN A 145 124.10 34.89 -36.89
C GLN A 145 122.66 35.29 -37.20
N ASN A 146 122.33 35.49 -38.48
CA ASN A 146 120.94 35.72 -38.90
C ASN A 146 120.06 34.50 -38.58
N LYS A 147 120.50 33.28 -38.92
CA LYS A 147 119.79 32.05 -38.51
C LYS A 147 119.68 31.88 -36.99
N GLN A 148 120.63 32.39 -36.20
CA GLN A 148 120.59 32.35 -34.75
C GLN A 148 119.60 33.38 -34.18
N LEU A 149 119.41 34.52 -34.84
CA LEU A 149 118.34 35.47 -34.54
C LEU A 149 116.97 34.91 -34.94
N GLU A 150 116.85 34.32 -36.13
CA GLU A 150 115.63 33.62 -36.60
C GLU A 150 115.25 32.46 -35.66
N ASN A 151 116.22 31.64 -35.22
CA ASN A 151 115.97 30.58 -34.24
C ASN A 151 115.63 31.11 -32.85
N LYS A 152 116.17 32.26 -32.42
CA LYS A 152 115.77 32.91 -31.16
C LYS A 152 114.32 33.38 -31.23
N GLN A 153 113.95 34.12 -32.27
CA GLN A 153 112.58 34.56 -32.49
C GLN A 153 111.61 33.37 -32.55
N LEU A 154 111.95 32.33 -33.32
CA LEU A 154 111.16 31.10 -33.39
C LEU A 154 111.05 30.39 -32.04
N ASN A 155 112.10 30.37 -31.22
CA ASN A 155 112.07 29.78 -29.88
C ASN A 155 111.21 30.61 -28.92
N GLU A 156 111.28 31.94 -28.98
CA GLU A 156 110.43 32.86 -28.20
C GLU A 156 108.95 32.70 -28.60
N ASP A 157 108.65 32.58 -29.89
CA ASP A 157 107.29 32.32 -30.41
C ASP A 157 106.78 30.91 -30.03
N LEU A 158 107.64 29.90 -30.02
CA LEU A 158 107.32 28.54 -29.54
C LEU A 158 107.11 28.49 -28.02
N GLU A 159 107.94 29.19 -27.23
CA GLU A 159 107.85 29.26 -25.77
C GLU A 159 106.60 30.03 -25.31
N LYS A 160 106.21 31.07 -26.07
CA LYS A 160 104.91 31.71 -25.97
C LYS A 160 103.76 30.76 -26.33
N SER A 161 103.85 30.06 -27.46
CA SER A 161 102.81 29.11 -27.89
C SER A 161 102.62 27.96 -26.89
N LEU A 162 103.70 27.47 -26.28
CA LEU A 162 103.68 26.51 -25.18
C LEU A 162 103.03 27.08 -23.92
N SER A 163 103.27 28.36 -23.62
CA SER A 163 102.64 29.05 -22.50
C SER A 163 101.13 29.20 -22.72
N ASP A 164 100.71 29.63 -23.91
CA ASP A 164 99.30 29.77 -24.29
C ASP A 164 98.57 28.41 -24.21
N LEU A 165 99.12 27.36 -24.84
CA LEU A 165 98.63 25.98 -24.74
C LEU A 165 98.55 25.46 -23.30
N LYS A 166 99.52 25.83 -22.45
CA LYS A 166 99.51 25.47 -21.02
C LYS A 166 98.38 26.17 -20.25
N THR A 167 98.05 27.42 -20.59
CA THR A 167 96.86 28.08 -20.01
C THR A 167 95.56 27.46 -20.51
N GLU A 168 95.50 27.08 -21.79
CA GLU A 168 94.30 26.50 -22.39
C GLU A 168 94.01 25.09 -21.88
N ASN A 169 95.03 24.24 -21.78
CA ASN A 169 94.93 22.94 -21.10
C ASN A 169 94.54 23.09 -19.63
N GLY A 170 95.04 24.12 -18.94
CA GLY A 170 94.62 24.46 -17.56
C GLY A 170 93.13 24.79 -17.45
N LYS A 171 92.58 25.57 -18.39
CA LYS A 171 91.13 25.85 -18.49
C LYS A 171 90.33 24.57 -18.80
N LEU A 172 90.84 23.73 -19.70
CA LEU A 172 90.19 22.47 -20.09
C LEU A 172 90.08 21.50 -18.91
N ILE A 173 91.14 21.40 -18.09
CA ILE A 173 91.15 20.57 -16.88
C ILE A 173 90.16 21.11 -15.82
N ALA A 174 90.07 22.43 -15.66
CA ALA A 174 89.09 23.03 -14.75
C ALA A 174 87.65 22.71 -15.17
N ALA A 175 87.31 22.94 -16.45
CA ALA A 175 85.99 22.63 -17.00
C ALA A 175 85.65 21.12 -16.95
N PHE A 176 86.66 20.24 -17.08
CA PHE A 176 86.47 18.80 -16.95
C PHE A 176 86.14 18.37 -15.52
N GLU A 177 86.83 18.92 -14.51
CA GLU A 177 86.52 18.64 -13.10
C GLU A 177 85.19 19.26 -12.67
N GLU A 178 84.80 20.41 -13.24
CA GLU A 178 83.49 21.05 -13.03
C GLU A 178 82.34 20.19 -13.58
N LEU A 179 82.41 19.76 -14.86
CA LEU A 179 81.44 18.82 -15.46
C LEU A 179 81.36 17.48 -14.71
N LYS A 180 82.49 17.00 -14.18
CA LYS A 180 82.59 15.77 -13.38
C LYS A 180 81.94 15.93 -12.00
N GLN A 181 81.98 17.13 -11.42
CA GLN A 181 81.25 17.46 -10.20
C GLN A 181 79.74 17.54 -10.47
N GLU A 182 79.30 18.28 -11.50
CA GLU A 182 77.89 18.34 -11.91
C GLU A 182 77.30 16.94 -12.19
N LEU A 183 78.07 16.05 -12.83
CA LEU A 183 77.68 14.67 -13.09
C LEU A 183 77.52 13.87 -11.79
N ASN A 184 78.44 14.00 -10.83
CA ASN A 184 78.35 13.33 -9.53
C ASN A 184 77.14 13.83 -8.73
N ASP A 185 76.88 15.13 -8.71
CA ASP A 185 75.73 15.72 -8.01
C ASP A 185 74.41 15.31 -8.66
N THR A 186 74.35 15.28 -10.00
CA THR A 186 73.21 14.73 -10.76
C THR A 186 72.96 13.25 -10.45
N ILE A 187 74.01 12.45 -10.28
CA ILE A 187 73.91 11.03 -9.87
C ILE A 187 73.40 10.93 -8.43
N SER A 188 73.87 11.79 -7.53
CA SER A 188 73.45 11.85 -6.12
C SER A 188 71.95 12.19 -5.99
N GLU A 189 71.51 13.27 -6.65
CA GLU A 189 70.10 13.70 -6.74
C GLU A 189 69.22 12.58 -7.31
N LYS A 190 69.66 11.94 -8.41
CA LYS A 190 68.94 10.83 -9.02
C LYS A 190 68.81 9.63 -8.08
N ASN A 191 69.86 9.28 -7.34
CA ASN A 191 69.83 8.17 -6.38
C ASN A 191 68.89 8.48 -5.21
N LYS A 192 68.88 9.72 -4.71
CA LYS A 192 67.92 10.20 -3.70
C LYS A 192 66.47 10.10 -4.19
N VAL A 193 66.18 10.55 -5.40
CA VAL A 193 64.85 10.45 -6.04
C VAL A 193 64.44 8.98 -6.28
N CYS A 194 65.37 8.06 -6.52
CA CYS A 194 65.07 6.63 -6.57
C CYS A 194 64.67 6.09 -5.18
N LEU A 195 65.43 6.41 -4.12
CA LEU A 195 65.11 5.98 -2.75
C LEU A 195 63.76 6.54 -2.26
N GLU A 196 63.44 7.79 -2.61
CA GLU A 196 62.13 8.40 -2.33
C GLU A 196 60.99 7.65 -3.04
N LYS A 197 61.20 7.22 -4.30
CA LYS A 197 60.23 6.41 -5.07
C LYS A 197 60.08 5.00 -4.54
N ASP A 198 61.17 4.33 -4.16
CA ASP A 198 61.13 2.99 -3.58
C ASP A 198 60.41 3.00 -2.22
N THR A 199 60.63 4.05 -1.41
CA THR A 199 59.91 4.28 -0.14
C THR A 199 58.41 4.47 -0.38
N LEU A 200 58.03 5.29 -1.37
CA LEU A 200 56.63 5.49 -1.76
C LEU A 200 55.99 4.20 -2.29
N VAL A 201 56.72 3.39 -3.04
CA VAL A 201 56.25 2.09 -3.56
C VAL A 201 56.02 1.08 -2.45
N GLU A 202 56.87 1.01 -1.41
CA GLU A 202 56.60 0.15 -0.25
C GLU A 202 55.46 0.67 0.63
N ALA A 203 55.30 1.98 0.78
CA ALA A 203 54.13 2.56 1.44
C ALA A 203 52.83 2.17 0.73
N LEU A 204 52.77 2.34 -0.61
CA LEU A 204 51.61 1.95 -1.43
C LEU A 204 51.37 0.43 -1.41
N LYS A 205 52.42 -0.40 -1.35
CA LYS A 205 52.28 -1.86 -1.17
C LYS A 205 51.70 -2.21 0.21
N LEU A 206 52.05 -1.46 1.27
CA LEU A 206 51.54 -1.70 2.62
C LEU A 206 50.08 -1.25 2.73
N GLU A 207 49.74 -0.08 2.21
CA GLU A 207 48.37 0.42 2.12
C GLU A 207 47.48 -0.50 1.26
N LYS A 208 47.99 -0.97 0.11
CA LYS A 208 47.30 -1.99 -0.70
C LYS A 208 46.98 -3.24 0.13
N ARG A 209 47.97 -3.84 0.83
CA ARG A 209 47.75 -5.04 1.65
C ARG A 209 46.70 -4.79 2.74
N ARG A 210 46.71 -3.61 3.37
CA ARG A 210 45.70 -3.21 4.36
C ARG A 210 44.30 -3.19 3.74
N LEU A 211 44.14 -2.54 2.58
CA LEU A 211 42.85 -2.49 1.86
C LEU A 211 42.39 -3.89 1.41
N GLU A 212 43.30 -4.78 0.99
CA GLU A 212 42.99 -6.18 0.69
C GLU A 212 42.50 -6.94 1.94
N THR A 213 43.07 -6.68 3.14
CA THR A 213 42.57 -7.27 4.39
C THR A 213 41.24 -6.69 4.88
N GLU A 214 41.03 -5.38 4.74
CA GLU A 214 39.76 -4.72 5.08
C GLU A 214 38.63 -5.21 4.15
N LEU A 215 38.91 -5.30 2.84
CA LEU A 215 37.99 -5.87 1.87
C LEU A 215 37.59 -7.31 2.26
N SER A 216 38.57 -8.21 2.46
CA SER A 216 38.29 -9.61 2.81
C SER A 216 37.52 -9.76 4.13
N GLN A 217 37.74 -8.87 5.10
CA GLN A 217 36.96 -8.83 6.34
C GLN A 217 35.50 -8.38 6.10
N THR A 218 35.28 -7.36 5.27
CA THR A 218 33.91 -6.92 4.90
C THR A 218 33.17 -7.94 4.04
N GLU A 219 33.84 -8.61 3.10
CA GLU A 219 33.28 -9.73 2.32
C GLU A 219 32.82 -10.87 3.23
N LYS A 220 33.63 -11.23 4.23
CA LYS A 220 33.26 -12.26 5.22
C LYS A 220 32.06 -11.83 6.08
N GLN A 221 32.02 -10.60 6.55
CA GLN A 221 30.88 -10.06 7.31
C GLN A 221 29.59 -10.07 6.46
N LEU A 222 29.68 -9.67 5.19
CA LEU A 222 28.56 -9.64 4.26
C LEU A 222 28.06 -11.05 3.94
N PHE A 223 28.97 -12.03 3.77
CA PHE A 223 28.61 -13.44 3.63
C PHE A 223 27.91 -13.99 4.88
N GLU A 224 28.46 -13.75 6.09
CA GLU A 224 27.83 -14.15 7.35
C GLU A 224 26.46 -13.49 7.55
N GLN A 225 26.25 -12.27 7.06
CA GLN A 225 24.95 -11.58 7.14
C GLN A 225 23.96 -12.08 6.08
N ALA A 226 24.41 -12.39 4.87
CA ALA A 226 23.59 -13.05 3.85
C ALA A 226 23.09 -14.42 4.35
N GLN A 227 23.97 -15.24 4.95
CA GLN A 227 23.61 -16.53 5.53
C GLN A 227 22.59 -16.40 6.67
N LYS A 228 22.70 -15.37 7.52
CA LYS A 228 21.70 -15.06 8.57
C LYS A 228 20.34 -14.69 7.98
N TYR A 229 20.31 -13.91 6.90
CA TYR A 229 19.04 -13.60 6.21
C TYR A 229 18.44 -14.83 5.52
N GLU A 230 19.25 -15.68 4.88
CA GLU A 230 18.80 -16.93 4.26
C GLU A 230 18.19 -17.88 5.31
N GLN A 231 18.85 -18.09 6.44
CA GLN A 231 18.30 -18.84 7.58
C GLN A 231 17.00 -18.20 8.11
N THR A 232 16.94 -16.86 8.24
CA THR A 232 15.73 -16.17 8.69
C THR A 232 14.56 -16.38 7.71
N ILE A 233 14.83 -16.39 6.40
CA ILE A 233 13.83 -16.64 5.36
C ILE A 233 13.34 -18.09 5.41
N GLU A 234 14.23 -19.05 5.66
CA GLU A 234 13.87 -20.46 5.86
C GLU A 234 13.03 -20.67 7.13
N GLU A 235 13.43 -20.08 8.27
CA GLU A 235 12.67 -20.13 9.53
C GLU A 235 11.28 -19.50 9.39
N LEU A 236 11.16 -18.34 8.73
CA LEU A 236 9.86 -17.70 8.43
C LEU A 236 9.01 -18.53 7.46
N SER A 237 9.62 -19.22 6.50
CA SER A 237 8.93 -20.11 5.56
C SER A 237 8.39 -21.36 6.25
N ASN A 238 9.15 -21.91 7.21
CA ASN A 238 8.75 -23.04 8.04
C ASN A 238 7.68 -22.66 9.06
N ALA A 239 7.76 -21.48 9.69
CA ALA A 239 6.68 -20.96 10.54
C ALA A 239 5.38 -20.81 9.73
N ARG A 240 5.45 -20.21 8.53
CA ARG A 240 4.30 -20.03 7.64
C ARG A 240 3.69 -21.36 7.18
N SER A 241 4.49 -22.39 6.92
CA SER A 241 3.97 -23.71 6.52
C SER A 241 3.32 -24.45 7.71
N MET A 242 3.87 -24.31 8.92
CA MET A 242 3.24 -24.80 10.16
C MET A 242 1.91 -24.10 10.42
N ASP A 243 1.85 -22.77 10.36
CA ASP A 243 0.64 -21.98 10.60
C ASP A 243 -0.47 -22.29 9.58
N THR A 244 -0.13 -22.40 8.29
CA THR A 244 -1.12 -22.79 7.27
C THR A 244 -1.64 -24.22 7.46
N THR A 245 -0.79 -25.14 7.92
CA THR A 245 -1.20 -26.52 8.25
C THR A 245 -2.09 -26.58 9.50
N ALA A 246 -1.77 -25.79 10.55
CA ALA A 246 -2.58 -25.69 11.76
C ALA A 246 -3.96 -25.07 11.47
N LEU A 247 -4.00 -23.99 10.67
CA LEU A 247 -5.24 -23.33 10.24
C LEU A 247 -6.11 -24.25 9.38
N GLN A 248 -5.50 -25.05 8.50
CA GLN A 248 -6.22 -26.06 7.70
C GLN A 248 -6.85 -27.15 8.60
N LEU A 249 -6.12 -27.64 9.60
CA LEU A 249 -6.62 -28.64 10.56
C LEU A 249 -7.75 -28.10 11.45
N GLU A 250 -7.66 -26.86 11.93
CA GLU A 250 -8.75 -26.23 12.67
C GLU A 250 -9.96 -25.92 11.77
N HIS A 251 -9.76 -25.51 10.52
CA HIS A 251 -10.86 -25.38 9.56
C HIS A 251 -11.60 -26.71 9.35
N GLU A 252 -10.87 -27.81 9.15
CA GLU A 252 -11.46 -29.15 9.06
C GLU A 252 -12.20 -29.58 10.34
N ARG A 253 -11.64 -29.29 11.52
CA ARG A 253 -12.31 -29.54 12.81
C ARG A 253 -13.62 -28.77 12.93
N LEU A 254 -13.61 -27.48 12.57
CA LEU A 254 -14.75 -26.59 12.69
C LEU A 254 -15.85 -26.97 11.68
N VAL A 255 -15.49 -27.38 10.46
CA VAL A 255 -16.43 -27.95 9.47
C VAL A 255 -17.06 -29.25 9.98
N LYS A 256 -16.28 -30.19 10.53
CA LYS A 256 -16.79 -31.45 11.09
C LYS A 256 -17.71 -31.21 12.30
N LEU A 257 -17.35 -30.27 13.18
CA LEU A 257 -18.19 -29.86 14.31
C LEU A 257 -19.50 -29.21 13.83
N ASN A 258 -19.46 -28.37 12.79
CA ASN A 258 -20.67 -27.75 12.26
C ASN A 258 -21.62 -28.80 11.65
N GLN A 259 -21.09 -29.77 10.90
CA GLN A 259 -21.86 -30.92 10.41
C GLN A 259 -22.50 -31.72 11.55
N GLU A 260 -21.77 -31.96 12.65
CA GLU A 260 -22.33 -32.62 13.85
C GLU A 260 -23.49 -31.79 14.47
N LYS A 261 -23.37 -30.45 14.52
CA LYS A 261 -24.47 -29.57 14.96
C LYS A 261 -25.65 -29.61 14.00
N ASP A 262 -25.43 -29.62 12.69
CA ASP A 262 -26.51 -29.73 11.69
C ASP A 262 -27.28 -31.05 11.83
N PHE A 263 -26.58 -32.18 12.03
CA PHE A 263 -27.22 -33.46 12.37
C PHE A 263 -28.01 -33.39 13.68
N LYS A 264 -27.47 -32.75 14.73
CA LYS A 264 -28.16 -32.57 16.02
C LYS A 264 -29.42 -31.69 15.89
N ILE A 265 -29.36 -30.67 15.05
CA ILE A 265 -30.51 -29.78 14.74
C ILE A 265 -31.57 -30.55 13.95
N ALA A 266 -31.19 -31.41 13.00
CA ALA A 266 -32.13 -32.25 12.26
C ALA A 266 -32.81 -33.30 13.16
N GLU A 267 -32.05 -33.93 14.07
CA GLU A 267 -32.58 -34.85 15.10
C GLU A 267 -33.61 -34.15 16.00
N LEU A 268 -33.28 -32.96 16.53
CA LEU A 268 -34.17 -32.19 17.39
C LEU A 268 -35.43 -31.70 16.64
N LYS A 269 -35.30 -31.23 15.39
CA LYS A 269 -36.45 -30.86 14.55
C LYS A 269 -37.41 -32.04 14.36
N ARG A 270 -36.89 -33.21 13.98
CA ARG A 270 -37.69 -34.44 13.86
C ARG A 270 -38.40 -34.81 15.16
N SER A 271 -37.74 -34.62 16.31
CA SER A 271 -38.36 -34.86 17.61
C SER A 271 -39.46 -33.84 17.97
N MET A 272 -39.36 -32.60 17.49
CA MET A 272 -40.41 -31.58 17.64
C MET A 272 -41.59 -31.88 16.71
N GLU A 273 -41.32 -32.22 15.45
CA GLU A 273 -42.33 -32.61 14.44
C GLU A 273 -43.15 -33.82 14.93
N GLN A 274 -42.50 -34.83 15.52
CA GLN A 274 -43.21 -35.96 16.14
C GLN A 274 -44.07 -35.52 17.33
N MET A 275 -43.53 -34.71 18.25
CA MET A 275 -44.27 -34.24 19.42
C MET A 275 -45.47 -33.35 19.06
N GLU A 276 -45.37 -32.59 17.97
CA GLU A 276 -46.48 -31.79 17.44
C GLU A 276 -47.56 -32.68 16.81
N ALA A 277 -47.18 -33.76 16.12
CA ALA A 277 -48.11 -34.77 15.63
C ALA A 277 -48.82 -35.51 16.78
N ASP A 278 -48.08 -36.00 17.77
CA ASP A 278 -48.61 -36.68 18.96
C ASP A 278 -49.60 -35.79 19.74
N HIS A 279 -49.29 -34.49 19.85
CA HIS A 279 -50.16 -33.50 20.47
C HIS A 279 -51.43 -33.23 19.64
N GLN A 280 -51.33 -33.15 18.31
CA GLN A 280 -52.48 -32.98 17.43
C GLN A 280 -53.39 -34.22 17.44
N GLU A 281 -52.85 -35.45 17.46
CA GLU A 281 -53.63 -36.68 17.67
C GLU A 281 -54.34 -36.67 19.03
N THR A 282 -53.62 -36.33 20.10
CA THR A 282 -54.19 -36.20 21.46
C THR A 282 -55.34 -35.19 21.49
N LYS A 283 -55.22 -34.06 20.78
CA LYS A 283 -56.23 -33.02 20.65
C LYS A 283 -57.44 -33.47 19.81
N GLU A 284 -57.24 -34.26 18.76
CA GLU A 284 -58.33 -34.87 17.98
C GLU A 284 -59.08 -35.94 18.80
N MET A 285 -58.36 -36.74 19.60
CA MET A 285 -58.94 -37.67 20.56
C MET A 285 -59.78 -36.93 21.64
N LEU A 286 -59.24 -35.85 22.21
CA LEU A 286 -59.93 -35.05 23.24
C LEU A 286 -61.16 -34.32 22.68
N THR A 287 -61.09 -33.75 21.48
CA THR A 287 -62.25 -33.10 20.83
C THR A 287 -63.33 -34.11 20.47
N THR A 288 -62.96 -35.32 20.02
CA THR A 288 -63.89 -36.44 19.80
C THR A 288 -64.55 -36.89 21.11
N SER A 289 -63.78 -37.04 22.19
CA SER A 289 -64.28 -37.40 23.52
C SER A 289 -65.24 -36.34 24.08
N LEU A 290 -64.90 -35.05 23.95
CA LEU A 290 -65.76 -33.92 24.32
C LEU A 290 -67.05 -33.89 23.49
N GLY A 291 -66.99 -34.26 22.21
CA GLY A 291 -68.17 -34.44 21.35
C GLY A 291 -69.11 -35.52 21.91
N GLY A 292 -68.56 -36.68 22.27
CA GLY A 292 -69.32 -37.76 22.92
C GLY A 292 -69.90 -37.36 24.29
N GLN A 293 -69.16 -36.58 25.10
CA GLN A 293 -69.67 -36.05 26.37
C GLN A 293 -70.83 -35.06 26.16
N LYS A 294 -70.80 -34.22 25.12
CA LYS A 294 -71.92 -33.34 24.77
C LYS A 294 -73.16 -34.14 24.39
N GLN A 295 -73.02 -35.12 23.50
CA GLN A 295 -74.12 -36.02 23.10
C GLN A 295 -74.71 -36.77 24.30
N LEU A 296 -73.86 -37.25 25.23
CA LEU A 296 -74.32 -37.88 26.47
C LEU A 296 -75.06 -36.90 27.38
N THR A 297 -74.59 -35.64 27.48
CA THR A 297 -75.25 -34.59 28.27
C THR A 297 -76.60 -34.19 27.69
N GLU A 298 -76.71 -34.12 26.36
CA GLU A 298 -77.97 -33.87 25.64
C GLU A 298 -78.97 -35.03 25.85
N LEU A 299 -78.50 -36.28 25.75
CA LEU A 299 -79.31 -37.47 26.05
C LEU A 299 -79.76 -37.52 27.51
N ILE A 300 -78.91 -37.14 28.47
CA ILE A 300 -79.28 -37.05 29.89
C ILE A 300 -80.41 -36.03 30.07
N LYS A 301 -80.31 -34.83 29.49
CA LYS A 301 -81.38 -33.82 29.53
C LYS A 301 -82.69 -34.31 28.92
N GLU A 302 -82.63 -35.02 27.80
CA GLU A 302 -83.81 -35.66 27.18
C GLU A 302 -84.48 -36.66 28.14
N LYS A 303 -83.68 -37.43 28.91
CA LYS A 303 -84.21 -38.34 29.95
C LYS A 303 -84.69 -37.62 31.19
N GLU A 304 -84.07 -36.51 31.60
CA GLU A 304 -84.56 -35.66 32.70
C GLU A 304 -85.92 -35.05 32.34
N GLU A 305 -86.09 -34.51 31.12
CA GLU A 305 -87.39 -34.05 30.62
C GLU A 305 -88.44 -35.18 30.59
N PHE A 306 -88.05 -36.40 30.18
CA PHE A 306 -88.95 -37.54 30.14
C PHE A 306 -89.35 -38.01 31.55
N ILE A 307 -88.41 -38.01 32.50
CA ILE A 307 -88.67 -38.29 33.92
C ILE A 307 -89.60 -37.24 34.52
N GLU A 308 -89.42 -35.95 34.20
CA GLU A 308 -90.31 -34.89 34.69
C GLU A 308 -91.71 -35.00 34.07
N LYS A 309 -91.83 -35.39 32.78
CA LYS A 309 -93.12 -35.73 32.16
C LYS A 309 -93.81 -36.91 32.87
N LEU A 310 -93.08 -37.99 33.18
CA LEU A 310 -93.60 -39.12 33.97
C LEU A 310 -93.97 -38.74 35.40
N LYS A 311 -93.19 -37.87 36.06
CA LYS A 311 -93.44 -37.37 37.42
C LYS A 311 -94.70 -36.49 37.49
N ASN A 312 -94.94 -35.68 36.46
CA ASN A 312 -96.18 -34.92 36.32
C ASN A 312 -97.38 -35.85 36.08
N GLN A 313 -97.26 -36.87 35.22
CA GLN A 313 -98.30 -37.89 35.05
C GLN A 313 -98.59 -38.66 36.35
N ALA A 314 -97.56 -39.07 37.09
CA ALA A 314 -97.73 -39.75 38.37
C ALA A 314 -98.38 -38.85 39.43
N SER A 315 -98.10 -37.54 39.40
CA SER A 315 -98.74 -36.55 40.27
C SER A 315 -100.21 -36.34 39.92
N GLN A 316 -100.54 -36.30 38.62
CA GLN A 316 -101.93 -36.25 38.14
C GLN A 316 -102.72 -37.51 38.54
N VAL A 317 -102.18 -38.71 38.29
CA VAL A 317 -102.81 -39.98 38.69
C VAL A 317 -102.98 -40.06 40.22
N LYS A 318 -102.05 -39.49 41.00
CA LYS A 318 -102.21 -39.37 42.46
C LYS A 318 -103.37 -38.44 42.81
N GLN A 319 -103.52 -37.28 42.16
CA GLN A 319 -104.65 -36.38 42.38
C GLN A 319 -105.98 -37.06 42.03
N GLU A 320 -106.06 -37.74 40.88
CA GLU A 320 -107.23 -38.53 40.47
C GLU A 320 -107.58 -39.61 41.52
N LEU A 321 -106.58 -40.28 42.09
CA LEU A 321 -106.77 -41.24 43.20
C LEU A 321 -107.27 -40.57 44.49
N GLU A 322 -106.76 -39.39 44.83
CA GLU A 322 -107.19 -38.60 46.00
C GLU A 322 -108.65 -38.13 45.83
N GLU A 323 -109.03 -37.71 44.63
CA GLU A 323 -110.43 -37.37 44.27
C GLU A 323 -111.34 -38.61 44.34
N TYR A 324 -110.90 -39.78 43.85
CA TYR A 324 -111.62 -41.05 44.03
C TYR A 324 -111.75 -41.45 45.50
N MET A 325 -110.73 -41.22 46.33
CA MET A 325 -110.83 -41.45 47.78
C MET A 325 -111.80 -40.49 48.45
N GLU A 326 -111.84 -39.21 48.07
CA GLU A 326 -112.83 -38.25 48.58
C GLU A 326 -114.26 -38.59 48.13
N ILE A 327 -114.43 -39.11 46.90
CA ILE A 327 -115.71 -39.65 46.43
C ILE A 327 -116.10 -40.88 47.27
N SER A 328 -115.17 -41.81 47.53
CA SER A 328 -115.43 -42.98 48.40
C SER A 328 -115.80 -42.56 49.82
N LYS A 329 -115.06 -41.63 50.46
CA LYS A 329 -115.39 -41.10 51.79
C LYS A 329 -116.78 -40.46 51.82
N LYS A 330 -117.17 -39.73 50.77
CA LYS A 330 -118.53 -39.16 50.64
C LYS A 330 -119.58 -40.26 50.45
N GLN A 331 -119.25 -41.34 49.74
CA GLN A 331 -120.13 -42.49 49.55
C GLN A 331 -120.29 -43.32 50.84
N ASP A 332 -119.23 -43.48 51.62
CA ASP A 332 -119.24 -44.12 52.94
C ASP A 332 -119.94 -43.24 53.99
N ALA A 333 -119.76 -41.91 53.95
CA ALA A 333 -120.51 -40.98 54.79
C ALA A 333 -122.02 -40.95 54.43
N LEU A 334 -122.36 -41.03 53.14
CA LEU A 334 -123.75 -41.23 52.70
C LEU A 334 -124.29 -42.58 53.16
N LYS A 335 -123.47 -43.64 53.17
CA LYS A 335 -123.85 -44.97 53.65
C LYS A 335 -124.00 -45.03 55.16
N GLN A 336 -123.16 -44.34 55.94
CA GLN A 336 -123.35 -44.14 57.37
C GLN A 336 -124.63 -43.34 57.65
N ASN A 337 -124.87 -42.27 56.91
CA ASN A 337 -126.13 -41.51 57.01
C ASN A 337 -127.33 -42.41 56.66
N LEU A 338 -127.21 -43.30 55.66
CA LEU A 338 -128.26 -44.26 55.30
C LEU A 338 -128.46 -45.31 56.41
N GLU A 339 -127.40 -45.84 57.02
CA GLU A 339 -127.51 -46.70 58.21
C GLU A 339 -128.09 -45.96 59.43
N GLU A 340 -127.77 -44.68 59.62
CA GLU A 340 -128.37 -43.82 60.65
C GLU A 340 -129.83 -43.52 60.33
N LYS A 341 -130.22 -43.41 59.06
CA LYS A 341 -131.61 -43.35 58.62
C LYS A 341 -132.32 -44.68 58.80
N ASP A 342 -131.69 -45.82 58.57
CA ASP A 342 -132.28 -47.14 58.84
C ASP A 342 -132.39 -47.43 60.35
N LYS A 343 -131.42 -47.01 61.16
CA LYS A 343 -131.52 -47.01 62.64
C LYS A 343 -132.61 -46.06 63.09
N SER A 344 -132.68 -44.85 62.52
CA SER A 344 -133.79 -43.91 62.73
C SER A 344 -135.11 -44.42 62.17
N LEU A 345 -135.14 -45.37 61.24
CA LEU A 345 -136.35 -45.96 60.65
C LEU A 345 -136.76 -47.25 61.38
N ALA A 346 -135.85 -47.89 62.11
CA ALA A 346 -136.15 -48.85 63.16
C ALA A 346 -136.74 -48.14 64.39
N ILE A 347 -136.10 -47.07 64.85
CA ILE A 347 -136.64 -46.18 65.90
C ILE A 347 -137.98 -45.60 65.44
N MET A 348 -138.08 -45.00 64.24
CA MET A 348 -139.36 -44.55 63.67
C MET A 348 -140.31 -45.70 63.28
N LYS A 349 -139.96 -46.99 63.42
CA LYS A 349 -140.91 -48.12 63.33
C LYS A 349 -141.47 -48.50 64.69
N GLU A 350 -140.65 -48.43 65.72
CA GLU A 350 -141.03 -48.63 67.12
C GLU A 350 -141.84 -47.41 67.62
N GLU A 351 -141.37 -46.20 67.32
CA GLU A 351 -142.16 -44.98 67.37
C GLU A 351 -143.31 -44.99 66.34
N ASN A 352 -143.30 -45.65 65.16
CA ASN A 352 -144.55 -45.81 64.39
C ASN A 352 -145.52 -46.84 64.99
N ASN A 353 -145.12 -47.66 65.97
CA ASN A 353 -146.09 -48.43 66.74
C ASN A 353 -146.70 -47.53 67.83
N HIS A 354 -145.88 -46.87 68.66
CA HIS A 354 -146.39 -45.93 69.68
C HIS A 354 -147.08 -44.68 69.10
N LEU A 355 -146.61 -44.14 67.98
CA LEU A 355 -147.28 -43.07 67.23
C LEU A 355 -148.38 -43.59 66.32
N LYS A 356 -148.59 -44.91 66.16
CA LYS A 356 -149.87 -45.42 65.65
C LYS A 356 -150.90 -45.53 66.77
N GLU A 357 -150.46 -45.69 68.01
CA GLU A 357 -151.28 -45.52 69.21
C GLU A 357 -151.56 -44.03 69.54
N GLU A 358 -150.70 -43.10 69.10
CA GLU A 358 -150.77 -41.66 69.46
C GLU A 358 -151.13 -40.69 68.29
N ILE A 359 -150.85 -41.01 67.01
CA ILE A 359 -151.35 -40.23 65.84
C ILE A 359 -152.82 -40.55 65.54
N GLU A 360 -153.36 -41.64 66.10
CA GLU A 360 -154.82 -41.82 66.26
C GLU A 360 -155.41 -40.82 67.30
N ARG A 361 -154.57 -40.09 68.07
CA ARG A 361 -155.00 -38.96 68.91
C ARG A 361 -154.64 -37.58 68.33
N LEU A 362 -153.39 -37.33 67.95
CA LEU A 362 -152.91 -35.98 67.55
C LEU A 362 -152.28 -35.95 66.14
N LYS A 363 -153.12 -35.78 65.12
CA LYS A 363 -152.67 -35.47 63.74
C LYS A 363 -153.13 -34.08 63.29
N ASP A 364 -152.46 -33.01 63.75
CA ASP A 364 -152.55 -31.70 63.06
C ASP A 364 -151.38 -30.71 63.37
N GLN A 365 -150.78 -30.15 62.31
CA GLN A 365 -150.03 -28.86 62.20
C GLN A 365 -148.65 -28.64 62.94
N GLN A 366 -147.70 -27.73 62.54
CA GLN A 366 -147.11 -27.38 61.21
C GLN A 366 -145.81 -26.47 61.24
N SER A 367 -144.65 -26.93 60.71
CA SER A 367 -143.55 -26.22 59.93
C SER A 367 -142.80 -24.86 60.27
N ARG A 368 -141.46 -24.77 59.91
CA ARG A 368 -140.70 -23.73 59.08
C ARG A 368 -139.65 -22.72 59.70
N ALA A 369 -138.51 -22.38 59.02
CA ALA A 369 -137.59 -21.19 59.23
C ALA A 369 -136.49 -20.99 58.10
N THR A 370 -135.54 -19.98 58.11
CA THR A 370 -134.57 -19.65 56.97
C THR A 370 -133.05 -19.19 57.26
N PRO A 371 -132.37 -18.04 56.86
CA PRO A 371 -130.91 -17.96 56.43
C PRO A 371 -129.95 -16.83 57.01
N VAL A 372 -128.80 -16.47 56.33
CA VAL A 372 -127.88 -15.24 56.37
C VAL A 372 -126.35 -15.49 56.77
N VAL A 373 -125.29 -14.66 56.47
CA VAL A 373 -124.58 -14.26 55.20
C VAL A 373 -123.26 -13.38 55.39
N GLU A 374 -122.14 -13.67 54.66
CA GLU A 374 -120.91 -12.87 54.22
C GLU A 374 -120.08 -11.96 55.23
N PRO A 375 -119.07 -11.05 54.90
CA PRO A 375 -118.13 -10.77 53.76
C PRO A 375 -116.59 -10.44 54.10
N LYS A 376 -115.64 -10.23 53.12
CA LYS A 376 -114.31 -9.51 53.25
C LYS A 376 -113.51 -9.28 51.91
N THR A 377 -112.89 -8.11 51.64
CA THR A 377 -112.17 -7.83 50.34
C THR A 377 -111.16 -6.63 50.28
N LEU A 378 -110.18 -6.48 51.19
CA LEU A 378 -109.29 -5.27 51.19
C LEU A 378 -107.79 -5.52 50.92
N ASP A 379 -107.23 -6.66 51.31
CA ASP A 379 -105.76 -6.84 51.36
C ASP A 379 -105.08 -6.96 49.97
N ILE A 380 -105.81 -7.48 48.97
CA ILE A 380 -105.28 -7.83 47.62
C ILE A 380 -104.73 -6.63 46.83
N ILE A 381 -105.21 -5.41 47.12
CA ILE A 381 -104.87 -4.23 46.30
C ILE A 381 -103.45 -3.73 46.58
N ILE A 382 -102.95 -3.91 47.81
CA ILE A 382 -101.65 -3.33 48.24
C ILE A 382 -100.45 -4.12 47.68
N GLU A 383 -100.57 -5.45 47.56
CA GLU A 383 -99.50 -6.29 47.00
C GLU A 383 -99.24 -5.96 45.52
N LEU A 384 -100.31 -5.83 44.72
CA LEU A 384 -100.25 -5.57 43.28
C LEU A 384 -99.59 -4.22 42.93
N GLU A 385 -99.81 -3.16 43.72
CA GLU A 385 -99.14 -1.87 43.48
C GLU A 385 -97.62 -1.95 43.71
N SER A 386 -97.17 -2.77 44.67
CA SER A 386 -95.75 -2.96 44.97
C SER A 386 -95.03 -3.71 43.84
N GLU A 387 -95.63 -4.78 43.31
CA GLU A 387 -95.07 -5.60 42.23
C GLU A 387 -94.91 -4.79 40.94
N VAL A 388 -95.91 -3.96 40.61
CA VAL A 388 -95.87 -3.03 39.46
C VAL A 388 -94.68 -2.07 39.54
N THR A 389 -94.28 -1.60 40.74
CA THR A 389 -93.09 -0.74 40.87
C THR A 389 -91.78 -1.48 40.64
N GLN A 390 -91.64 -2.72 41.11
CA GLN A 390 -90.42 -3.53 40.90
C GLN A 390 -90.24 -3.92 39.43
N LEU A 391 -91.31 -4.39 38.78
CA LEU A 391 -91.32 -4.70 37.35
C LEU A 391 -90.93 -3.49 36.49
N LYS A 392 -91.26 -2.28 36.92
CA LYS A 392 -90.91 -1.03 36.21
C LYS A 392 -89.42 -0.68 36.31
N VAL A 393 -88.77 -0.99 37.43
CA VAL A 393 -87.31 -0.85 37.58
C VAL A 393 -86.59 -1.90 36.72
N ILE A 394 -87.02 -3.16 36.78
CA ILE A 394 -86.45 -4.25 35.96
C ILE A 394 -86.58 -3.94 34.47
N LYS A 395 -87.75 -3.42 34.03
CA LYS A 395 -87.97 -2.97 32.65
C LYS A 395 -86.96 -1.90 32.23
N ASN A 396 -86.79 -0.85 33.02
CA ASN A 396 -85.88 0.26 32.67
C ASN A 396 -84.42 -0.23 32.52
N ASN A 397 -83.95 -1.09 33.44
CA ASN A 397 -82.59 -1.63 33.37
C ASN A 397 -82.38 -2.49 32.11
N LEU A 398 -83.37 -3.31 31.73
CA LEU A 398 -83.33 -4.10 30.50
C LEU A 398 -83.40 -3.21 29.24
N GLU A 399 -84.13 -2.10 29.27
CA GLU A 399 -84.14 -1.12 28.17
C GLU A 399 -82.77 -0.42 28.01
N GLU A 400 -82.05 -0.15 29.11
CA GLU A 400 -80.67 0.36 29.04
C GLU A 400 -79.67 -0.70 28.52
N GLU A 401 -79.73 -1.95 28.99
CA GLU A 401 -78.88 -3.04 28.46
C GLU A 401 -79.13 -3.29 26.97
N ILE A 402 -80.40 -3.27 26.52
CA ILE A 402 -80.76 -3.40 25.11
C ILE A 402 -80.17 -2.25 24.28
N GLU A 403 -80.24 -1.01 24.75
CA GLU A 403 -79.70 0.13 23.99
C GLU A 403 -78.15 0.14 23.97
N VAL A 404 -77.49 -0.33 25.04
CA VAL A 404 -76.03 -0.55 25.07
C VAL A 404 -75.59 -1.68 24.13
N HIS A 405 -76.31 -2.81 24.11
CA HIS A 405 -76.03 -3.91 23.18
C HIS A 405 -76.28 -3.49 21.72
N LYS A 406 -77.38 -2.81 21.45
CA LYS A 406 -77.73 -2.24 20.14
C LYS A 406 -76.67 -1.25 19.66
N LYS A 407 -76.18 -0.35 20.51
CA LYS A 407 -75.03 0.52 20.20
C LYS A 407 -73.76 -0.28 19.91
N THR A 408 -73.48 -1.32 20.67
CA THR A 408 -72.31 -2.20 20.46
C THR A 408 -72.39 -2.94 19.11
N ILE A 409 -73.59 -3.38 18.72
CA ILE A 409 -73.86 -3.99 17.42
C ILE A 409 -73.73 -2.95 16.29
N GLU A 410 -74.19 -1.72 16.49
CA GLU A 410 -74.02 -0.61 15.52
C GLU A 410 -72.53 -0.27 15.30
N ASP A 411 -71.75 -0.15 16.39
CA ASP A 411 -70.29 0.08 16.34
C ASP A 411 -69.53 -1.09 15.68
N GLN A 412 -69.99 -2.34 15.87
CA GLN A 412 -69.45 -3.52 15.17
C GLN A 412 -69.86 -3.59 13.70
N ASN A 413 -71.09 -3.19 13.36
CA ASN A 413 -71.57 -3.10 11.99
C ASN A 413 -70.81 -2.01 11.22
N GLN A 414 -70.59 -0.82 11.80
CA GLN A 414 -69.77 0.22 11.17
C GLN A 414 -68.34 -0.27 10.89
N LYS A 415 -67.70 -0.96 11.84
CA LYS A 415 -66.37 -1.56 11.62
C LYS A 415 -66.38 -2.64 10.54
N THR A 416 -67.42 -3.47 10.49
CA THR A 416 -67.60 -4.48 9.44
C THR A 416 -67.77 -3.86 8.06
N VAL A 417 -68.56 -2.79 7.94
CA VAL A 417 -68.78 -2.04 6.69
C VAL A 417 -67.50 -1.31 6.25
N GLN A 418 -66.76 -0.67 7.17
CA GLN A 418 -65.47 -0.05 6.87
C GLN A 418 -64.43 -1.09 6.40
N LEU A 419 -64.40 -2.27 7.02
CA LEU A 419 -63.51 -3.36 6.60
C LEU A 419 -63.92 -3.92 5.23
N GLN A 420 -65.22 -4.07 4.96
CA GLN A 420 -65.73 -4.46 3.63
C GLN A 420 -65.40 -3.42 2.56
N GLN A 421 -65.55 -2.12 2.85
CA GLN A 421 -65.13 -1.05 1.93
C GLN A 421 -63.63 -1.11 1.65
N SER A 422 -62.79 -1.23 2.68
CA SER A 422 -61.33 -1.33 2.51
C SER A 422 -60.92 -2.58 1.72
N LEU A 423 -61.56 -3.73 1.95
CA LEU A 423 -61.33 -4.96 1.16
C LEU A 423 -61.83 -4.83 -0.29
N GLN A 424 -62.93 -4.12 -0.53
CA GLN A 424 -63.44 -3.84 -1.88
C GLN A 424 -62.54 -2.88 -2.64
N GLU A 425 -62.00 -1.87 -1.95
CA GLU A 425 -61.08 -0.87 -2.51
C GLU A 425 -59.71 -1.49 -2.81
N GLN A 426 -59.16 -2.33 -1.91
CA GLN A 426 -57.98 -3.16 -2.21
C GLN A 426 -58.23 -4.13 -3.38
N ARG A 427 -59.42 -4.76 -3.47
CA ARG A 427 -59.77 -5.59 -4.63
C ARG A 427 -59.72 -4.79 -5.93
N LYS A 428 -60.28 -3.58 -5.93
CA LYS A 428 -60.25 -2.69 -7.09
C LYS A 428 -58.81 -2.29 -7.44
N GLU A 429 -57.98 -1.92 -6.47
CA GLU A 429 -56.57 -1.56 -6.68
C GLU A 429 -55.74 -2.75 -7.21
N ILE A 430 -56.00 -3.97 -6.72
CA ILE A 430 -55.40 -5.22 -7.24
C ILE A 430 -55.82 -5.47 -8.69
N ASP A 431 -57.11 -5.35 -9.02
CA ASP A 431 -57.61 -5.63 -10.37
C ASP A 431 -57.21 -4.51 -11.37
N GLU A 432 -57.12 -3.25 -10.91
CA GLU A 432 -56.59 -2.11 -11.68
C GLU A 432 -55.05 -2.23 -11.88
N SER A 433 -54.31 -2.74 -10.89
CA SER A 433 -52.89 -3.08 -11.03
C SER A 433 -52.64 -4.28 -11.95
N LYS A 434 -53.53 -5.29 -11.96
CA LYS A 434 -53.48 -6.39 -12.96
C LYS A 434 -53.70 -5.86 -14.36
N PHE A 435 -54.72 -5.03 -14.56
CA PHE A 435 -55.01 -4.41 -15.86
C PHE A 435 -53.83 -3.56 -16.37
N GLN A 436 -53.16 -2.81 -15.49
CA GLN A 436 -51.93 -2.09 -15.85
C GLN A 436 -50.78 -3.04 -16.22
N CYS A 437 -50.60 -4.15 -15.49
CA CYS A 437 -49.57 -5.15 -15.80
C CYS A 437 -49.85 -5.87 -17.13
N GLU A 438 -51.10 -6.25 -17.39
CA GLU A 438 -51.55 -6.89 -18.63
C GLU A 438 -51.42 -5.93 -19.82
N GLN A 439 -51.80 -4.66 -19.66
CA GLN A 439 -51.57 -3.61 -20.66
C GLN A 439 -50.07 -3.40 -20.93
N MET A 440 -49.23 -3.38 -19.89
CA MET A 440 -47.78 -3.29 -20.01
C MET A 440 -47.20 -4.48 -20.79
N ASN A 441 -47.63 -5.71 -20.48
CA ASN A 441 -47.23 -6.91 -21.22
C ASN A 441 -47.63 -6.82 -22.69
N VAL A 442 -48.87 -6.41 -23.01
CA VAL A 442 -49.33 -6.20 -24.39
C VAL A 442 -48.56 -5.08 -25.11
N THR A 443 -48.04 -4.06 -24.40
CA THR A 443 -47.12 -3.08 -25.02
C THR A 443 -45.71 -3.63 -25.22
N HIS A 444 -45.20 -4.45 -24.30
CA HIS A 444 -43.88 -5.07 -24.41
C HIS A 444 -43.83 -6.12 -25.52
N GLU A 445 -44.87 -6.96 -25.63
CA GLU A 445 -45.01 -7.97 -26.67
C GLU A 445 -45.12 -7.33 -28.06
N ARG A 446 -45.89 -6.23 -28.19
CA ARG A 446 -45.94 -5.42 -29.42
C ARG A 446 -44.58 -4.80 -29.76
N LEU A 447 -43.86 -4.27 -28.78
CA LEU A 447 -42.52 -3.71 -28.96
C LEU A 447 -41.52 -4.80 -29.39
N SER A 448 -41.64 -6.02 -28.84
CA SER A 448 -40.84 -7.17 -29.28
C SER A 448 -41.11 -7.48 -30.74
N LEU A 449 -42.38 -7.61 -31.15
CA LEU A 449 -42.75 -7.88 -32.55
C LEU A 449 -42.28 -6.76 -33.51
N GLU A 450 -42.31 -5.50 -33.10
CA GLU A 450 -41.76 -4.38 -33.86
C GLU A 450 -40.24 -4.46 -33.97
N LYS A 451 -39.53 -4.84 -32.90
CA LYS A 451 -38.08 -5.07 -32.90
C LYS A 451 -37.67 -6.30 -33.68
N ASP A 452 -38.46 -7.37 -33.67
CA ASP A 452 -38.23 -8.59 -34.45
C ASP A 452 -38.42 -8.31 -35.95
N GLU A 453 -39.41 -7.51 -36.34
CA GLU A 453 -39.57 -7.06 -37.72
C GLU A 453 -38.48 -6.04 -38.14
N GLU A 454 -37.99 -5.18 -37.22
CA GLU A 454 -36.82 -4.33 -37.46
C GLU A 454 -35.55 -5.17 -37.68
N ILE A 455 -35.29 -6.18 -36.82
CA ILE A 455 -34.19 -7.14 -36.95
C ILE A 455 -34.29 -7.88 -38.29
N LYS A 456 -35.48 -8.32 -38.69
CA LYS A 456 -35.76 -8.99 -39.97
C LYS A 456 -35.54 -8.08 -41.17
N ASN A 457 -35.86 -6.79 -41.06
CA ASN A 457 -35.52 -5.80 -42.09
C ASN A 457 -34.00 -5.52 -42.15
N LEU A 458 -33.32 -5.42 -41.01
CA LEU A 458 -31.85 -5.27 -40.95
C LEU A 458 -31.13 -6.50 -41.52
N GLN A 459 -31.60 -7.72 -41.24
CA GLN A 459 -31.10 -8.97 -41.85
C GLN A 459 -31.30 -8.95 -43.38
N LYS A 460 -32.45 -8.49 -43.86
CA LYS A 460 -32.72 -8.31 -45.30
C LYS A 460 -31.79 -7.27 -45.94
N THR A 461 -31.49 -6.17 -45.26
CA THR A 461 -30.49 -5.18 -45.70
C THR A 461 -29.07 -5.77 -45.71
N ILE A 462 -28.71 -6.59 -44.72
CA ILE A 462 -27.42 -7.29 -44.67
C ILE A 462 -27.26 -8.24 -45.88
N GLU A 463 -28.27 -9.03 -46.22
CA GLU A 463 -28.23 -9.90 -47.42
C GLU A 463 -28.27 -9.10 -48.74
N GLN A 464 -28.89 -7.91 -48.78
CA GLN A 464 -28.78 -6.99 -49.91
C GLN A 464 -27.34 -6.47 -50.08
N ILE A 465 -26.69 -6.05 -49.00
CA ILE A 465 -25.27 -5.64 -49.01
C ILE A 465 -24.39 -6.83 -49.44
N LYS A 466 -24.62 -8.02 -48.89
CA LYS A 466 -23.88 -9.25 -49.20
C LYS A 466 -24.00 -9.65 -50.68
N THR A 467 -25.19 -9.49 -51.27
CA THR A 467 -25.42 -9.77 -52.70
C THR A 467 -24.91 -8.67 -53.63
N GLN A 468 -24.84 -7.40 -53.19
CA GLN A 468 -24.07 -6.35 -53.88
C GLN A 468 -22.57 -6.68 -53.87
N LEU A 469 -22.00 -6.99 -52.70
CA LEU A 469 -20.57 -7.30 -52.54
C LEU A 469 -20.17 -8.58 -53.30
N HIS A 470 -21.09 -9.53 -53.52
CA HIS A 470 -20.86 -10.66 -54.42
C HIS A 470 -20.86 -10.28 -55.90
N LYS A 471 -21.76 -9.38 -56.35
CA LYS A 471 -21.79 -8.87 -57.72
C LYS A 471 -20.54 -8.05 -58.05
N GLU A 472 -20.09 -7.22 -57.11
CA GLU A 472 -18.89 -6.41 -57.22
C GLU A 472 -17.59 -7.25 -57.28
N ARG A 473 -17.66 -8.54 -56.93
CA ARG A 473 -16.55 -9.51 -57.00
C ARG A 473 -16.59 -10.43 -58.22
N GLN A 474 -17.58 -10.31 -59.11
CA GLN A 474 -17.72 -11.17 -60.31
C GLN A 474 -17.48 -10.43 -61.64
N VAL A 475 -17.20 -9.12 -61.63
CA VAL A 475 -16.95 -8.34 -62.84
C VAL A 475 -15.46 -7.99 -62.97
N ILE A 476 -14.69 -8.91 -63.57
CA ILE A 476 -13.52 -8.74 -64.47
C ILE A 476 -12.78 -10.09 -64.59
N GLN A 477 -13.38 -10.99 -65.37
CA GLN A 477 -12.70 -11.90 -66.30
C GLN A 477 -13.78 -12.41 -67.28
N THR A 478 -13.47 -12.41 -68.58
CA THR A 478 -14.48 -12.19 -69.62
C THR A 478 -14.35 -13.18 -70.79
N ASP A 479 -15.28 -13.06 -71.73
CA ASP A 479 -15.30 -13.60 -73.10
C ASP A 479 -16.01 -14.97 -73.25
N SER A 480 -16.73 -15.27 -74.35
CA SER A 480 -16.75 -14.63 -75.68
C SER A 480 -18.11 -14.75 -76.45
N THR A 481 -18.35 -13.81 -77.39
CA THR A 481 -18.99 -13.88 -78.76
C THR A 481 -20.16 -14.87 -79.06
N ASP A 482 -21.16 -14.66 -79.94
CA ASP A 482 -21.39 -13.72 -81.08
C ASP A 482 -22.89 -13.67 -81.55
N LEU A 483 -23.15 -12.90 -82.62
CA LEU A 483 -24.10 -13.14 -83.74
C LEU A 483 -25.48 -12.42 -83.83
N PHE A 484 -25.42 -11.19 -84.35
CA PHE A 484 -26.17 -10.62 -85.49
C PHE A 484 -27.60 -11.10 -85.91
N GLN A 485 -28.51 -10.12 -85.92
CA GLN A 485 -29.49 -9.73 -86.97
C GLN A 485 -30.64 -10.64 -87.49
N GLU A 486 -31.85 -10.17 -87.19
CA GLU A 486 -32.96 -9.95 -88.13
C GLU A 486 -33.61 -8.58 -87.81
N THR A 487 -34.37 -7.84 -88.64
CA THR A 487 -34.48 -7.78 -90.11
C THR A 487 -35.22 -6.46 -90.49
N LYS A 488 -34.76 -5.74 -91.53
CA LYS A 488 -35.39 -4.61 -92.27
C LYS A 488 -35.70 -3.27 -91.57
N VAL A 489 -35.25 -2.19 -92.23
CA VAL A 489 -35.74 -0.80 -92.10
C VAL A 489 -36.88 -0.55 -93.10
N GLN A 490 -37.73 0.42 -92.79
CA GLN A 490 -38.95 0.79 -93.51
C GLN A 490 -38.72 1.98 -94.47
N THR A 491 -39.25 1.93 -95.70
CA THR A 491 -39.22 3.04 -96.68
C THR A 491 -40.56 3.18 -97.42
N LEU A 492 -40.83 4.36 -97.98
CA LEU A 492 -42.17 4.79 -98.42
C LEU A 492 -42.26 5.16 -99.91
N ASN A 493 -43.46 4.88 -100.47
CA ASN A 493 -44.17 5.56 -101.56
C ASN A 493 -43.54 5.72 -102.97
N GLY A 494 -44.36 5.37 -103.98
CA GLY A 494 -44.39 5.99 -105.32
C GLY A 494 -43.77 5.16 -106.45
N GLU A 495 -44.30 5.17 -107.69
CA GLU A 495 -45.53 5.78 -108.23
C GLU A 495 -46.07 4.96 -109.43
N ASN A 496 -47.11 5.44 -110.11
CA ASN A 496 -47.93 4.68 -111.07
C ASN A 496 -47.60 4.96 -112.56
N GLY A 497 -47.74 3.94 -113.43
CA GLY A 497 -48.28 4.11 -114.80
C GLY A 497 -47.37 4.57 -115.95
N ASN A 498 -46.82 3.58 -116.68
CA ASN A 498 -46.85 3.41 -118.14
C ASN A 498 -46.34 4.48 -119.16
N GLU A 499 -45.54 3.95 -120.10
CA GLU A 499 -45.60 4.08 -121.58
C GLU A 499 -45.56 5.48 -122.25
N LYS A 500 -44.58 5.86 -123.09
CA LYS A 500 -43.99 5.27 -124.33
C LYS A 500 -44.76 5.63 -125.62
N HIS A 501 -44.09 6.39 -126.51
CA HIS A 501 -44.35 6.47 -127.95
C HIS A 501 -43.03 6.75 -128.71
N ASP A 502 -42.97 6.35 -129.98
CA ASP A 502 -41.72 6.22 -130.74
C ASP A 502 -41.23 7.52 -131.42
N LEU A 503 -39.92 7.67 -131.59
CA LEU A 503 -39.29 8.77 -132.34
C LEU A 503 -38.25 8.29 -133.36
N SER A 504 -38.09 9.09 -134.42
CA SER A 504 -37.37 8.73 -135.64
C SER A 504 -35.85 8.64 -135.48
N LYS A 505 -35.24 7.73 -136.25
CA LYS A 505 -33.81 7.42 -136.51
C LYS A 505 -32.72 8.29 -135.86
N ALA A 506 -32.80 9.62 -135.94
CA ALA A 506 -31.85 10.53 -135.28
C ALA A 506 -31.82 10.39 -133.75
N GLU A 507 -32.93 9.98 -133.13
CA GLU A 507 -33.01 9.65 -131.69
C GLU A 507 -32.06 8.48 -131.33
N ILE A 508 -32.06 7.44 -132.17
CA ILE A 508 -31.25 6.23 -132.01
C ILE A 508 -29.76 6.54 -132.15
N GLU A 509 -29.39 7.37 -133.12
CA GLU A 509 -27.99 7.72 -133.36
C GLU A 509 -27.41 8.59 -132.21
N ARG A 510 -28.24 9.49 -131.64
CA ARG A 510 -27.92 10.24 -130.41
C ARG A 510 -27.75 9.30 -129.21
N LEU A 511 -28.65 8.32 -129.06
CA LEU A 511 -28.58 7.30 -128.01
C LEU A 511 -27.32 6.43 -128.13
N VAL A 512 -26.97 5.96 -129.33
CA VAL A 512 -25.74 5.16 -129.57
C VAL A 512 -24.48 5.95 -129.22
N LYS A 513 -24.43 7.27 -129.51
CA LYS A 513 -23.31 8.12 -129.08
C LYS A 513 -23.25 8.23 -127.54
N GLY A 514 -24.38 8.54 -126.90
CA GLY A 514 -24.47 8.63 -125.44
C GLY A 514 -24.18 7.31 -124.70
N ILE A 515 -24.50 6.16 -125.31
CA ILE A 515 -24.13 4.83 -124.80
C ILE A 515 -22.61 4.65 -124.85
N LYS A 516 -21.94 5.00 -125.95
CA LYS A 516 -20.46 4.91 -126.05
C LYS A 516 -19.76 5.88 -125.10
N GLU A 517 -20.31 7.07 -124.90
CA GLU A 517 -19.80 8.05 -123.93
C GLU A 517 -19.92 7.52 -122.49
N ARG A 518 -21.06 6.92 -122.11
CA ARG A 518 -21.20 6.21 -120.83
C ARG A 518 -20.33 4.97 -120.72
N GLU A 519 -20.09 4.22 -121.79
CA GLU A 519 -19.23 3.02 -121.77
C GLU A 519 -17.76 3.39 -121.51
N MET A 520 -17.31 4.53 -122.04
CA MET A 520 -16.00 5.14 -121.71
C MET A 520 -15.95 5.60 -120.25
N GLU A 521 -16.99 6.28 -119.76
CA GLU A 521 -17.11 6.71 -118.36
C GLU A 521 -17.10 5.52 -117.38
N ILE A 522 -17.84 4.45 -117.69
CA ILE A 522 -17.87 3.21 -116.90
C ILE A 522 -16.48 2.56 -116.86
N LYS A 523 -15.74 2.52 -117.98
CA LYS A 523 -14.36 1.98 -117.99
C LYS A 523 -13.43 2.81 -117.10
N LEU A 524 -13.46 4.13 -117.20
CA LEU A 524 -12.66 5.04 -116.38
C LEU A 524 -13.01 4.94 -114.89
N LEU A 525 -14.30 4.80 -114.55
CA LEU A 525 -14.76 4.56 -113.18
C LEU A 525 -14.32 3.18 -112.66
N ASN A 526 -14.30 2.15 -113.50
CA ASN A 526 -13.90 0.80 -113.10
C ASN A 526 -12.37 0.72 -112.87
N GLU A 527 -11.56 1.35 -113.72
CA GLU A 527 -10.11 1.52 -113.49
C GLU A 527 -9.83 2.28 -112.19
N LYS A 528 -10.59 3.36 -111.93
CA LYS A 528 -10.49 4.12 -110.68
C LYS A 528 -10.90 3.28 -109.45
N ASN A 529 -11.95 2.47 -109.53
CA ASN A 529 -12.35 1.56 -108.47
C ASN A 529 -11.28 0.49 -108.20
N VAL A 530 -10.69 -0.12 -109.24
CA VAL A 530 -9.60 -1.10 -109.08
C VAL A 530 -8.40 -0.45 -108.38
N SER A 531 -8.02 0.78 -108.76
CA SER A 531 -6.94 1.52 -108.10
C SER A 531 -7.25 1.85 -106.64
N LEU A 532 -8.49 2.24 -106.32
CA LEU A 532 -8.91 2.53 -104.94
C LEU A 532 -8.94 1.26 -104.08
N SER A 533 -9.45 0.14 -104.58
CA SER A 533 -9.42 -1.15 -103.87
C SER A 533 -7.99 -1.61 -103.58
N GLN A 534 -7.05 -1.43 -104.52
CA GLN A 534 -5.63 -1.74 -104.29
C GLN A 534 -5.00 -0.84 -103.21
N GLN A 535 -5.38 0.44 -103.12
CA GLN A 535 -4.93 1.33 -102.05
C GLN A 535 -5.51 0.92 -100.69
N ILE A 536 -6.79 0.54 -100.63
CA ILE A 536 -7.45 0.05 -99.41
C ILE A 536 -6.81 -1.26 -98.93
N ASP A 537 -6.56 -2.21 -99.84
CA ASP A 537 -5.89 -3.48 -99.51
C ASP A 537 -4.47 -3.27 -98.97
N GLN A 538 -3.72 -2.29 -99.50
CA GLN A 538 -2.38 -1.98 -99.02
C GLN A 538 -2.43 -1.30 -97.64
N LEU A 539 -3.29 -0.29 -97.45
CA LEU A 539 -3.46 0.39 -96.17
C LEU A 539 -3.91 -0.59 -95.06
N SER A 540 -4.87 -1.47 -95.37
CA SER A 540 -5.34 -2.53 -94.47
C SER A 540 -4.19 -3.44 -94.02
N LYS A 541 -3.36 -3.93 -94.95
CA LYS A 541 -2.19 -4.77 -94.63
C LYS A 541 -1.14 -4.02 -93.81
N ASP A 542 -0.89 -2.75 -94.13
CA ASP A 542 0.05 -1.89 -93.39
C ASP A 542 -0.42 -1.57 -91.96
N GLU A 543 -1.72 -1.36 -91.74
CA GLU A 543 -2.29 -1.06 -90.43
C GLU A 543 -2.42 -2.31 -89.56
N VAL A 544 -2.94 -3.42 -90.10
CA VAL A 544 -2.92 -4.73 -89.41
C VAL A 544 -1.48 -5.12 -89.07
N GLY A 545 -0.54 -4.93 -90.00
CA GLY A 545 0.89 -5.18 -89.80
C GLY A 545 1.57 -4.25 -88.78
N LYS A 546 0.96 -3.14 -88.37
CA LYS A 546 1.38 -2.29 -87.24
C LYS A 546 0.74 -2.78 -85.94
N LEU A 547 -0.57 -3.04 -85.95
CA LEU A 547 -1.31 -3.53 -84.78
C LEU A 547 -0.74 -4.85 -84.24
N THR A 548 -0.44 -5.82 -85.12
CA THR A 548 0.19 -7.09 -84.71
C THR A 548 1.52 -6.89 -83.99
N ARG A 549 2.34 -5.90 -84.39
CA ARG A 549 3.60 -5.57 -83.69
C ARG A 549 3.36 -4.93 -82.33
N ILE A 550 2.39 -4.01 -82.22
CA ILE A 550 2.03 -3.37 -80.95
C ILE A 550 1.50 -4.41 -79.95
N ILE A 551 0.70 -5.37 -80.41
CA ILE A 551 0.22 -6.49 -79.58
C ILE A 551 1.40 -7.33 -79.08
N GLN A 552 2.29 -7.77 -79.98
CA GLN A 552 3.48 -8.55 -79.61
C GLN A 552 4.41 -7.80 -78.64
N GLU A 553 4.58 -6.50 -78.80
CA GLU A 553 5.37 -5.65 -77.88
C GLU A 553 4.72 -5.55 -76.49
N LYS A 554 3.37 -5.44 -76.43
CA LYS A 554 2.62 -5.42 -75.17
C LYS A 554 2.57 -6.78 -74.48
N ASP A 555 2.47 -7.88 -75.21
CA ASP A 555 2.56 -9.24 -74.65
C ASP A 555 3.93 -9.49 -74.00
N LEU A 556 5.02 -9.02 -74.63
CA LEU A 556 6.37 -9.08 -74.06
C LEU A 556 6.50 -8.22 -72.80
N GLU A 557 5.90 -7.02 -72.77
CA GLU A 557 5.85 -6.17 -71.57
C GLU A 557 5.07 -6.84 -70.42
N ILE A 558 3.91 -7.44 -70.72
CA ILE A 558 3.09 -8.18 -69.75
C ILE A 558 3.86 -9.38 -69.20
N GLN A 559 4.58 -10.13 -70.05
CA GLN A 559 5.43 -11.24 -69.61
C GLN A 559 6.59 -10.76 -68.73
N ALA A 560 7.26 -9.67 -69.09
CA ALA A 560 8.36 -9.09 -68.30
C ALA A 560 7.88 -8.57 -66.92
N LEU A 561 6.70 -7.96 -66.85
CA LEU A 561 6.06 -7.57 -65.59
C LEU A 561 5.64 -8.80 -64.76
N SER A 562 5.04 -9.80 -65.39
CA SER A 562 4.62 -11.05 -64.72
C SER A 562 5.81 -11.82 -64.14
N ALA A 563 6.94 -11.86 -64.86
CA ALA A 563 8.19 -12.43 -64.38
C ALA A 563 8.80 -11.62 -63.21
N ARG A 564 8.64 -10.29 -63.21
CA ARG A 564 9.11 -9.41 -62.11
C ARG A 564 8.27 -9.61 -60.84
N VAL A 565 6.94 -9.67 -60.95
CA VAL A 565 6.03 -9.95 -59.82
C VAL A 565 6.16 -11.41 -59.33
N SER A 566 6.46 -12.35 -60.23
CA SER A 566 6.73 -13.75 -59.88
C SER A 566 8.17 -14.00 -59.43
N SER A 567 9.02 -12.96 -59.38
CA SER A 567 10.43 -13.12 -59.01
C SER A 567 10.58 -13.57 -57.56
N ALA A 568 11.64 -14.34 -57.29
CA ALA A 568 11.94 -14.82 -55.94
C ALA A 568 12.11 -13.66 -54.95
N SER A 569 12.74 -12.54 -55.36
CA SER A 569 12.88 -11.34 -54.53
C SER A 569 11.51 -10.84 -54.07
N TYR A 570 10.59 -10.51 -54.98
CA TYR A 570 9.31 -9.92 -54.59
C TYR A 570 8.50 -10.83 -53.65
N ARG A 571 8.54 -12.15 -53.85
CA ARG A 571 7.93 -13.10 -52.90
C ARG A 571 8.66 -13.15 -51.56
N GLN A 572 9.99 -13.09 -51.55
CA GLN A 572 10.81 -13.12 -50.34
C GLN A 572 10.68 -11.81 -49.54
N ASP A 573 10.56 -10.67 -50.21
CA ASP A 573 10.29 -9.34 -49.63
C ASP A 573 8.90 -9.32 -48.97
N VAL A 574 7.87 -9.84 -49.65
CA VAL A 574 6.51 -9.99 -49.08
C VAL A 574 6.49 -10.96 -47.89
N LEU A 575 7.21 -12.09 -47.95
CA LEU A 575 7.34 -13.02 -46.83
C LEU A 575 8.11 -12.41 -45.65
N GLY A 576 9.16 -11.63 -45.90
CA GLY A 576 9.89 -10.88 -44.87
C GLY A 576 9.02 -9.85 -44.17
N LEU A 577 8.25 -9.06 -44.93
CA LEU A 577 7.26 -8.13 -44.38
C LEU A 577 6.15 -8.84 -43.61
N GLN A 578 5.69 -10.03 -44.05
CA GLN A 578 4.72 -10.83 -43.33
C GLN A 578 5.27 -11.39 -42.01
N GLN A 579 6.52 -11.86 -42.00
CA GLN A 579 7.21 -12.29 -40.78
C GLN A 579 7.45 -11.12 -39.81
N GLN A 580 7.85 -9.96 -40.32
CA GLN A 580 8.03 -8.75 -39.51
C GLN A 580 6.69 -8.26 -38.92
N LEU A 581 5.60 -8.31 -39.69
CA LEU A 581 4.25 -7.99 -39.19
C LEU A 581 3.82 -8.98 -38.10
N GLN A 582 4.09 -10.28 -38.26
CA GLN A 582 3.77 -11.29 -37.26
C GLN A 582 4.63 -11.12 -35.98
N ALA A 583 5.90 -10.74 -36.11
CA ALA A 583 6.74 -10.37 -34.98
C ALA A 583 6.16 -9.16 -34.22
N TYR A 584 5.78 -8.08 -34.91
CA TYR A 584 5.13 -6.92 -34.28
C TYR A 584 3.78 -7.25 -33.61
N VAL A 585 3.01 -8.22 -34.13
CA VAL A 585 1.79 -8.69 -33.47
C VAL A 585 2.12 -9.42 -32.16
N MET A 586 3.13 -10.30 -32.17
CA MET A 586 3.59 -11.01 -30.97
C MET A 586 4.20 -10.07 -29.92
N GLU A 587 5.03 -9.11 -30.34
CA GLU A 587 5.58 -8.06 -29.46
C GLU A 587 4.47 -7.21 -28.83
N ARG A 588 3.48 -6.79 -29.63
CA ARG A 588 2.30 -6.05 -29.12
C ARG A 588 1.52 -6.87 -28.10
N GLU A 589 1.33 -8.17 -28.34
CA GLU A 589 0.60 -9.06 -27.43
C GLU A 589 1.39 -9.34 -26.14
N GLN A 590 2.72 -9.47 -26.23
CA GLN A 590 3.60 -9.55 -25.06
C GLN A 590 3.56 -8.24 -24.24
N VAL A 591 3.62 -7.08 -24.90
CA VAL A 591 3.50 -5.76 -24.23
C VAL A 591 2.12 -5.58 -23.58
N LEU A 592 1.04 -6.03 -24.23
CA LEU A 592 -0.31 -6.01 -23.64
C LEU A 592 -0.43 -6.95 -22.43
N ALA A 593 0.17 -8.14 -22.49
CA ALA A 593 0.21 -9.06 -21.35
C ALA A 593 0.95 -8.43 -20.16
N VAL A 594 2.16 -7.89 -20.38
CA VAL A 594 2.94 -7.17 -19.35
C VAL A 594 2.17 -5.95 -18.83
N LEU A 595 1.50 -5.18 -19.69
CA LEU A 595 0.69 -4.03 -19.26
C LEU A 595 -0.50 -4.47 -18.39
N SER A 596 -1.16 -5.58 -18.72
CA SER A 596 -2.26 -6.15 -17.92
C SER A 596 -1.77 -6.63 -16.56
N GLU A 597 -0.60 -7.27 -16.49
CA GLU A 597 0.03 -7.69 -15.25
C GLU A 597 0.46 -6.49 -14.40
N LYS A 598 1.10 -5.47 -14.99
CA LYS A 598 1.45 -4.23 -14.28
C LYS A 598 0.22 -3.43 -13.83
N THR A 599 -0.90 -3.55 -14.53
CA THR A 599 -2.20 -2.98 -14.08
C THR A 599 -2.77 -3.74 -12.88
N ARG A 600 -2.64 -5.08 -12.87
CA ARG A 600 -3.00 -5.95 -11.74
C ARG A 600 -2.11 -5.66 -10.53
N GLU A 601 -0.79 -5.63 -10.70
CA GLU A 601 0.17 -5.23 -9.66
C GLU A 601 -0.11 -3.83 -9.12
N ASN A 602 -0.35 -2.84 -9.97
CA ASN A 602 -0.67 -1.48 -9.53
C ASN A 602 -1.97 -1.43 -8.72
N SER A 603 -2.97 -2.25 -9.07
CA SER A 603 -4.23 -2.36 -8.33
C SER A 603 -4.03 -3.06 -6.97
N GLN A 604 -3.17 -4.08 -6.91
CA GLN A 604 -2.78 -4.73 -5.67
C GLN A 604 -1.97 -3.77 -4.78
N LEU A 605 -0.98 -3.07 -5.32
CA LEU A 605 -0.18 -2.05 -4.61
C LEU A 605 -1.04 -0.89 -4.10
N LYS A 606 -2.04 -0.43 -4.86
CA LYS A 606 -3.05 0.51 -4.37
C LYS A 606 -3.83 -0.06 -3.18
N THR A 607 -4.22 -1.33 -3.24
CA THR A 607 -4.98 -1.99 -2.17
C THR A 607 -4.14 -2.13 -0.89
N GLU A 608 -2.87 -2.57 -1.01
CA GLU A 608 -1.95 -2.62 0.13
C GLU A 608 -1.59 -1.23 0.64
N TYR A 609 -1.45 -0.22 -0.22
CA TYR A 609 -1.26 1.18 0.21
C TYR A 609 -2.42 1.67 1.07
N HIS A 610 -3.68 1.45 0.67
CA HIS A 610 -4.84 1.83 1.49
C HIS A 610 -4.89 1.04 2.81
N LYS A 611 -4.66 -0.29 2.79
CA LYS A 611 -4.55 -1.08 4.03
C LYS A 611 -3.46 -0.59 4.97
N ILE A 612 -2.30 -0.19 4.43
CA ILE A 612 -1.20 0.38 5.22
C ILE A 612 -1.61 1.75 5.76
N MET A 613 -2.25 2.61 4.96
CA MET A 613 -2.75 3.91 5.38
C MET A 613 -3.81 3.80 6.49
N ASP A 614 -4.76 2.87 6.36
CA ASP A 614 -5.78 2.57 7.37
C ASP A 614 -5.14 2.01 8.65
N MET A 615 -4.14 1.13 8.52
CA MET A 615 -3.39 0.61 9.67
C MET A 615 -2.54 1.69 10.34
N VAL A 616 -1.97 2.63 9.58
CA VAL A 616 -1.23 3.79 10.11
C VAL A 616 -2.21 4.72 10.83
N ALA A 617 -3.32 5.12 10.22
CA ALA A 617 -4.34 5.95 10.86
C ALA A 617 -4.93 5.30 12.12
N ALA A 618 -5.14 3.97 12.12
CA ALA A 618 -5.56 3.22 13.30
C ALA A 618 -4.47 3.18 14.39
N LYS A 619 -3.19 3.05 14.02
CA LYS A 619 -2.04 3.12 14.94
C LYS A 619 -1.83 4.53 15.49
N GLU A 620 -1.99 5.57 14.68
CA GLU A 620 -1.95 6.97 15.08
C GLU A 620 -3.09 7.29 16.05
N ALA A 621 -4.32 6.88 15.73
CA ALA A 621 -5.46 7.02 16.65
C ALA A 621 -5.27 6.24 17.96
N ALA A 622 -4.67 5.05 17.92
CA ALA A 622 -4.31 4.30 19.12
C ALA A 622 -3.16 4.96 19.90
N LEU A 623 -2.16 5.52 19.22
CA LEU A 623 -1.01 6.20 19.83
C LEU A 623 -1.43 7.52 20.47
N VAL A 624 -2.31 8.30 19.84
CA VAL A 624 -2.91 9.51 20.42
C VAL A 624 -3.74 9.15 21.65
N ARG A 625 -4.55 8.08 21.61
CA ARG A 625 -5.27 7.59 22.80
C ARG A 625 -4.31 7.15 23.90
N LEU A 626 -3.24 6.44 23.58
CA LEU A 626 -2.22 6.04 24.55
C LEU A 626 -1.41 7.23 25.09
N GLN A 627 -1.20 8.29 24.30
CA GLN A 627 -0.62 9.55 24.78
C GLN A 627 -1.59 10.29 25.71
N GLU A 628 -2.86 10.40 25.34
CA GLU A 628 -3.91 10.93 26.22
C GLU A 628 -4.05 10.12 27.51
N GLU A 629 -4.02 8.79 27.44
CA GLU A 629 -4.11 7.90 28.60
C GLU A 629 -2.84 7.99 29.45
N ASN A 630 -1.65 8.02 28.86
CA ASN A 630 -0.39 8.25 29.59
C ASN A 630 -0.35 9.65 30.21
N GLN A 631 -0.90 10.69 29.57
CA GLN A 631 -1.01 12.03 30.15
C GLN A 631 -2.04 12.08 31.28
N LYS A 632 -3.19 11.41 31.13
CA LYS A 632 -4.20 11.25 32.19
C LYS A 632 -3.64 10.44 33.37
N LEU A 633 -2.84 9.39 33.10
CA LEU A 633 -2.18 8.56 34.10
C LEU A 633 -1.02 9.31 34.79
N SER A 634 -0.22 10.08 34.05
CA SER A 634 0.83 10.96 34.59
C SER A 634 0.21 12.03 35.50
N ASN A 635 -0.77 12.80 35.02
CA ASN A 635 -1.49 13.78 35.84
C ASN A 635 -2.15 13.13 37.07
N ARG A 636 -2.68 11.90 36.95
CA ARG A 636 -3.27 11.16 38.08
C ARG A 636 -2.20 10.64 39.04
N PHE A 637 -1.05 10.22 38.53
CA PHE A 637 0.08 9.69 39.31
C PHE A 637 0.80 10.81 40.06
N GLU A 638 1.10 11.95 39.43
CA GLU A 638 1.69 13.11 40.12
C GLU A 638 0.76 13.59 41.24
N ASN A 639 -0.51 13.87 40.94
CA ASN A 639 -1.47 14.33 41.96
C ASN A 639 -1.65 13.29 43.09
N SER A 640 -1.93 12.02 42.77
CA SER A 640 -2.19 11.02 43.81
C SER A 640 -0.94 10.55 44.56
N SER A 641 0.22 10.41 43.92
CA SER A 641 1.46 10.05 44.62
C SER A 641 1.96 11.20 45.50
N GLN A 642 1.89 12.45 45.02
CA GLN A 642 2.29 13.59 45.84
C GLN A 642 1.36 13.76 47.05
N ASP A 643 0.05 13.60 46.89
CA ASP A 643 -0.89 13.71 48.02
C ASP A 643 -0.84 12.49 48.96
N MET A 644 -0.69 11.25 48.45
CA MET A 644 -0.48 10.08 49.32
C MET A 644 0.86 10.16 50.08
N PHE A 645 1.93 10.67 49.46
CA PHE A 645 3.22 10.88 50.13
C PHE A 645 3.13 12.01 51.17
N ARG A 646 2.45 13.11 50.83
CA ARG A 646 2.14 14.22 51.75
C ARG A 646 1.32 13.75 52.95
N GLU A 647 0.27 12.97 52.73
CA GLU A 647 -0.58 12.39 53.77
C GLU A 647 0.20 11.36 54.61
N THR A 648 1.03 10.51 53.99
CA THR A 648 1.88 9.56 54.73
C THR A 648 2.86 10.30 55.65
N ILE A 649 3.53 11.35 55.17
CA ILE A 649 4.40 12.20 55.99
C ILE A 649 3.61 12.92 57.08
N GLN A 650 2.40 13.43 56.81
CA GLN A 650 1.55 14.07 57.82
C GLN A 650 1.07 13.08 58.89
N ASN A 651 0.71 11.85 58.52
CA ASN A 651 0.27 10.81 59.44
C ASN A 651 1.45 10.30 60.30
N LEU A 652 2.63 10.06 59.72
CA LEU A 652 3.85 9.76 60.48
C LEU A 652 4.21 10.92 61.42
N SER A 653 4.12 12.18 60.95
CA SER A 653 4.35 13.38 61.77
C SER A 653 3.26 13.60 62.83
N ARG A 654 2.08 12.99 62.71
CA ARG A 654 1.06 12.97 63.76
C ARG A 654 1.43 11.91 64.81
N ILE A 655 1.73 10.69 64.38
CA ILE A 655 2.12 9.56 65.24
C ILE A 655 3.38 9.90 66.05
N ILE A 656 4.38 10.54 65.46
CA ILE A 656 5.59 10.99 66.19
C ILE A 656 5.21 11.93 67.33
N ARG A 657 4.38 12.96 67.08
CA ARG A 657 3.93 13.91 68.13
C ARG A 657 3.06 13.25 69.20
N GLU A 658 2.19 12.31 68.82
CA GLU A 658 1.42 11.52 69.78
C GLU A 658 2.33 10.65 70.66
N LYS A 659 3.41 10.09 70.08
CA LYS A 659 4.42 9.31 70.81
C LYS A 659 5.36 10.17 71.65
N ASP A 660 5.69 11.38 71.24
CA ASP A 660 6.42 12.35 72.07
C ASP A 660 5.61 12.70 73.33
N ILE A 661 4.30 12.93 73.20
CA ILE A 661 3.39 13.16 74.34
C ILE A 661 3.31 11.93 75.25
N GLU A 662 3.31 10.71 74.70
CA GLU A 662 3.37 9.46 75.49
C GLU A 662 4.70 9.30 76.21
N ILE A 663 5.83 9.60 75.55
CA ILE A 663 7.18 9.58 76.14
C ILE A 663 7.29 10.61 77.27
N ASP A 664 6.79 11.83 77.08
CA ASP A 664 6.74 12.86 78.12
C ASP A 664 5.88 12.43 79.31
N ALA A 665 4.69 11.86 79.07
CA ALA A 665 3.81 11.38 80.15
C ALA A 665 4.41 10.21 80.92
N LEU A 666 5.06 9.25 80.24
CA LEU A 666 5.78 8.14 80.87
C LEU A 666 7.01 8.64 81.65
N SER A 667 7.71 9.65 81.13
CA SER A 667 8.86 10.28 81.79
C SER A 667 8.46 11.08 83.02
N GLN A 668 7.35 11.83 82.96
CA GLN A 668 6.73 12.49 84.11
C GLN A 668 6.27 11.47 85.17
N LYS A 669 5.70 10.32 84.76
CA LYS A 669 5.36 9.23 85.69
C LYS A 669 6.62 8.68 86.37
N CYS A 670 7.70 8.44 85.63
CA CYS A 670 8.98 8.00 86.19
C CYS A 670 9.57 9.02 87.18
N GLN A 671 9.52 10.31 86.84
CA GLN A 671 10.01 11.40 87.70
C GLN A 671 9.14 11.56 88.95
N THR A 672 7.82 11.38 88.84
CA THR A 672 6.88 11.42 89.97
C THR A 672 7.14 10.25 90.93
N LEU A 673 7.29 9.02 90.40
CA LEU A 673 7.69 7.85 91.19
C LEU A 673 9.02 8.08 91.91
N LEU A 674 10.03 8.61 91.21
CA LEU A 674 11.33 8.94 91.79
C LEU A 674 11.23 10.01 92.90
N THR A 675 10.35 11.00 92.73
CA THR A 675 10.09 12.03 93.76
C THR A 675 9.35 11.47 94.98
N VAL A 676 8.41 10.53 94.79
CA VAL A 676 7.75 9.80 95.89
C VAL A 676 8.75 8.94 96.66
N LEU A 677 9.63 8.22 95.97
CA LEU A 677 10.70 7.41 96.60
C LEU A 677 11.71 8.28 97.38
N GLN A 678 12.06 9.46 96.87
CA GLN A 678 12.94 10.41 97.56
C GLN A 678 12.27 11.04 98.78
N THR A 679 11.03 11.52 98.65
CA THR A 679 10.31 12.14 99.78
C THR A 679 10.02 11.14 100.90
N SER A 680 9.69 9.88 100.58
CA SER A 680 9.54 8.81 101.58
C SER A 680 10.84 8.42 102.30
N SER A 681 12.02 8.74 101.73
CA SER A 681 13.33 8.53 102.36
C SER A 681 13.85 9.73 103.16
N THR A 682 13.24 10.93 103.04
CA THR A 682 13.79 12.18 103.60
C THR A 682 13.03 12.66 104.86
N GLY A 683 11.94 11.98 105.24
CA GLY A 683 11.19 12.28 106.47
C GLY A 683 11.86 11.69 107.72
N THR A 684 12.64 12.51 108.44
CA THR A 684 13.08 12.20 109.81
C THR A 684 12.02 12.71 110.81
N ASP A 685 11.90 11.99 111.93
CA ASP A 685 11.02 12.21 113.10
C ASP A 685 9.50 11.94 112.95
N ASN A 686 9.03 11.06 113.85
CA ASN A 686 7.68 10.96 114.41
C ASN A 686 6.48 10.64 113.49
N GLY A 687 6.32 9.37 113.13
CA GLY A 687 5.02 8.82 112.70
C GLY A 687 5.10 7.40 112.15
N SER A 688 4.26 6.48 112.64
CA SER A 688 4.18 5.12 112.09
C SER A 688 3.55 5.15 110.69
N GLY A 689 4.37 5.13 109.65
CA GLY A 689 3.93 5.28 108.26
C GLY A 689 5.00 4.96 107.20
N GLY A 690 6.02 4.16 107.55
CA GLY A 690 7.06 3.75 106.60
C GLY A 690 6.51 2.79 105.54
N VAL A 691 6.83 3.02 104.27
CA VAL A 691 6.46 2.13 103.16
C VAL A 691 7.11 0.76 103.36
N ASN A 692 6.33 -0.30 103.15
CA ASN A 692 6.79 -1.69 103.20
C ASN A 692 7.97 -1.90 102.21
N SER A 693 9.06 -2.52 102.66
CA SER A 693 10.24 -2.79 101.82
C SER A 693 9.91 -3.51 100.51
N ASN A 694 8.87 -4.37 100.51
CA ASN A 694 8.45 -5.07 99.29
C ASN A 694 7.73 -4.13 98.32
N GLN A 695 6.95 -3.16 98.81
CA GLN A 695 6.30 -2.15 97.96
C GLN A 695 7.33 -1.16 97.38
N PHE A 696 8.39 -0.85 98.13
CA PHE A 696 9.50 -0.04 97.64
C PHE A 696 10.25 -0.74 96.48
N GLU A 697 10.50 -2.05 96.62
CA GLU A 697 11.10 -2.90 95.59
C GLU A 697 10.17 -3.04 94.35
N GLU A 698 8.86 -3.26 94.55
CA GLU A 698 7.87 -3.29 93.47
C GLU A 698 7.85 -1.97 92.67
N LEU A 699 7.88 -0.81 93.34
CA LEU A 699 7.93 0.50 92.70
C LEU A 699 9.25 0.76 91.97
N LEU A 700 10.38 0.26 92.48
CA LEU A 700 11.66 0.29 91.76
C LEU A 700 11.60 -0.55 90.48
N GLN A 701 11.02 -1.75 90.54
CA GLN A 701 10.85 -2.63 89.39
C GLN A 701 9.86 -2.07 88.36
N GLU A 702 8.77 -1.42 88.77
CA GLU A 702 7.91 -0.66 87.85
C GLU A 702 8.68 0.49 87.18
N ARG A 703 9.47 1.24 87.94
CA ARG A 703 10.27 2.37 87.44
C ARG A 703 11.35 1.90 86.44
N ASP A 704 11.96 0.73 86.63
CA ASP A 704 12.87 0.14 85.63
C ASP A 704 12.13 -0.42 84.39
N LYS A 705 10.97 -1.06 84.55
CA LYS A 705 10.12 -1.51 83.42
C LYS A 705 9.68 -0.32 82.55
N LEU A 706 9.20 0.76 83.17
CA LEU A 706 8.81 2.00 82.47
C LEU A 706 10.01 2.67 81.78
N LYS A 707 11.17 2.74 82.45
CA LYS A 707 12.41 3.27 81.86
C LYS A 707 12.86 2.45 80.64
N GLN A 708 12.70 1.12 80.67
CA GLN A 708 13.00 0.26 79.52
C GLN A 708 11.98 0.44 78.38
N GLN A 709 10.70 0.68 78.70
CA GLN A 709 9.66 0.98 77.72
C GLN A 709 9.91 2.32 77.01
N VAL A 710 10.26 3.38 77.75
CA VAL A 710 10.66 4.69 77.18
C VAL A 710 11.87 4.53 76.26
N LYS A 711 12.92 3.80 76.68
CA LYS A 711 14.11 3.56 75.83
C LYS A 711 13.75 2.89 74.49
N LYS A 712 12.88 1.87 74.50
CA LYS A 712 12.41 1.22 73.27
C LYS A 712 11.59 2.15 72.37
N MET A 713 10.82 3.08 72.96
CA MET A 713 10.00 4.02 72.22
C MET A 713 10.84 5.11 71.55
N GLU A 714 11.89 5.60 72.24
CA GLU A 714 12.86 6.54 71.67
C GLU A 714 13.73 5.88 70.57
N GLU A 715 14.13 4.61 70.76
CA GLU A 715 14.81 3.81 69.72
C GLU A 715 13.96 3.65 68.46
N TRP A 716 12.66 3.36 68.62
CA TRP A 716 11.71 3.28 67.50
C TRP A 716 11.51 4.64 66.81
N LYS A 717 11.34 5.72 67.58
CA LYS A 717 11.22 7.09 67.08
C LYS A 717 12.44 7.50 66.25
N GLN A 718 13.66 7.21 66.72
CA GLN A 718 14.89 7.50 65.99
C GLN A 718 14.98 6.72 64.67
N GLN A 719 14.51 5.47 64.63
CA GLN A 719 14.41 4.70 63.38
C GLN A 719 13.43 5.36 62.40
N VAL A 720 12.21 5.71 62.84
CA VAL A 720 11.20 6.35 61.99
C VAL A 720 11.68 7.70 61.44
N ILE A 721 12.32 8.54 62.27
CA ILE A 721 12.92 9.81 61.83
C ILE A 721 13.96 9.57 60.72
N THR A 722 14.84 8.58 60.91
CA THR A 722 15.89 8.24 59.93
C THR A 722 15.28 7.77 58.59
N THR A 723 14.24 6.93 58.63
CA THR A 723 13.53 6.48 57.43
C THR A 723 12.86 7.64 56.70
N VAL A 724 12.18 8.55 57.41
CA VAL A 724 11.55 9.74 56.80
C VAL A 724 12.59 10.68 56.18
N GLN A 725 13.73 10.88 56.83
CA GLN A 725 14.83 11.69 56.29
C GLN A 725 15.42 11.08 55.01
N ASN A 726 15.63 9.76 54.97
CA ASN A 726 16.10 9.07 53.77
C ASN A 726 15.11 9.21 52.61
N MET A 727 13.81 8.98 52.85
CA MET A 727 12.76 9.15 51.83
C MET A 727 12.65 10.58 51.32
N GLN A 728 12.87 11.59 52.18
CA GLN A 728 12.91 13.00 51.77
C GLN A 728 14.15 13.31 50.91
N HIS A 729 15.31 12.75 51.24
CA HIS A 729 16.53 12.95 50.45
C HIS A 729 16.46 12.28 49.08
N GLU A 730 15.94 11.05 49.01
CA GLU A 730 15.71 10.30 47.77
C GLU A 730 14.69 11.01 46.86
N SER A 731 13.58 11.48 47.43
CA SER A 731 12.59 12.30 46.70
C SER A 731 13.19 13.60 46.16
N ALA A 732 14.07 14.27 46.92
CA ALA A 732 14.76 15.47 46.45
C ALA A 732 15.76 15.19 45.32
N HIS A 733 16.49 14.07 45.38
CA HIS A 733 17.42 13.65 44.32
C HIS A 733 16.70 13.40 43.00
N LEU A 734 15.62 12.61 43.03
CA LEU A 734 14.80 12.31 41.86
C LEU A 734 14.18 13.57 41.24
N GLN A 735 13.79 14.55 42.07
CA GLN A 735 13.30 15.84 41.60
C GLN A 735 14.39 16.67 40.88
N GLU A 736 15.64 16.60 41.34
CA GLU A 736 16.78 17.28 40.72
C GLU A 736 17.18 16.62 39.37
N GLU A 737 17.14 15.29 39.30
CA GLU A 737 17.35 14.55 38.04
C GLU A 737 16.28 14.86 36.99
N LEU A 738 15.01 14.91 37.40
CA LEU A 738 13.89 15.28 36.51
C LEU A 738 14.07 16.70 35.95
N GLN A 739 14.50 17.66 36.79
CA GLN A 739 14.81 19.02 36.34
C GLN A 739 15.99 19.07 35.34
N LYS A 740 17.04 18.28 35.56
CA LYS A 740 18.18 18.18 34.62
C LYS A 740 17.75 17.63 33.26
N LEU A 741 16.96 16.55 33.25
CA LEU A 741 16.43 15.96 32.02
C LEU A 741 15.52 16.94 31.26
N GLN A 742 14.65 17.67 31.96
CA GLN A 742 13.77 18.65 31.33
C GLN A 742 14.54 19.86 30.75
N ALA A 743 15.63 20.29 31.40
CA ALA A 743 16.54 21.29 30.84
C ALA A 743 17.25 20.78 29.58
N GLN A 744 17.70 19.51 29.57
CA GLN A 744 18.35 18.88 28.42
C GLN A 744 17.42 18.79 27.20
N ILE A 745 16.18 18.34 27.40
CA ILE A 745 15.13 18.29 26.35
C ILE A 745 14.86 19.69 25.76
N SER A 746 14.93 20.74 26.58
CA SER A 746 14.74 22.12 26.12
C SER A 746 15.88 22.56 25.18
N VAL A 747 17.13 22.27 25.54
CA VAL A 747 18.31 22.57 24.70
C VAL A 747 18.32 21.76 23.40
N GLU A 748 17.85 20.51 23.43
CA GLU A 748 17.69 19.68 22.24
C GLU A 748 16.58 20.22 21.31
N SER A 749 15.48 20.73 21.87
CA SER A 749 14.41 21.40 21.11
C SER A 749 14.90 22.68 20.41
N ASP A 750 15.66 23.53 21.11
CA ASP A 750 16.28 24.73 20.53
C ASP A 750 17.27 24.36 19.41
N SER A 751 18.05 23.30 19.61
CA SER A 751 19.01 22.79 18.61
C SER A 751 18.30 22.29 17.34
N ASN A 752 17.20 21.56 17.49
CA ASN A 752 16.36 21.10 16.39
C ASN A 752 15.68 22.28 15.66
N SER A 753 15.19 23.28 16.40
CA SER A 753 14.62 24.50 15.81
C SER A 753 15.66 25.26 14.98
N LYS A 754 16.90 25.37 15.47
CA LYS A 754 18.01 25.97 14.71
C LYS A 754 18.34 25.18 13.45
N LEU A 755 18.43 23.85 13.54
CA LEU A 755 18.65 22.99 12.37
C LEU A 755 17.54 23.15 11.31
N GLN A 756 16.28 23.33 11.74
CA GLN A 756 15.16 23.63 10.85
C GLN A 756 15.31 25.00 10.15
N VAL A 757 15.81 26.03 10.85
CA VAL A 757 16.12 27.34 10.24
C VAL A 757 17.24 27.23 9.21
N ASP A 758 18.31 26.50 9.53
CA ASP A 758 19.44 26.31 8.61
C ASP A 758 19.03 25.52 7.35
N TYR A 759 18.17 24.50 7.48
CA TYR A 759 17.54 23.80 6.34
C TYR A 759 16.69 24.73 5.47
N ASN A 760 15.87 25.60 6.07
CA ASN A 760 15.06 26.56 5.33
C ASN A 760 15.93 27.59 4.59
N GLY A 761 17.04 28.04 5.19
CA GLY A 761 18.03 28.90 4.54
C GLY A 761 18.71 28.21 3.34
N LEU A 762 19.03 26.92 3.46
CA LEU A 762 19.59 26.13 2.37
C LEU A 762 18.61 26.00 1.18
N ILE A 763 17.32 25.78 1.46
CA ILE A 763 16.25 25.74 0.44
C ILE A 763 16.16 27.08 -0.31
N GLN A 764 16.15 28.22 0.41
CA GLN A 764 16.13 29.55 -0.22
C GLN A 764 17.38 29.82 -1.07
N SER A 765 18.55 29.31 -0.67
CA SER A 765 19.79 29.34 -1.47
C SER A 765 19.61 28.58 -2.79
N TYR A 766 19.04 27.37 -2.77
CA TYR A 766 18.75 26.61 -3.98
C TYR A 766 17.74 27.33 -4.90
N GLU A 767 16.64 27.87 -4.36
CA GLU A 767 15.70 28.67 -5.16
C GLU A 767 16.36 29.90 -5.80
N GLN A 768 17.25 30.59 -5.08
CA GLN A 768 17.93 31.78 -5.60
C GLN A 768 18.91 31.41 -6.71
N ASN A 769 19.58 30.27 -6.59
CA ASN A 769 20.47 29.76 -7.64
C ASN A 769 19.68 29.23 -8.86
N GLU A 770 18.49 28.65 -8.66
CA GLU A 770 17.60 28.29 -9.76
C GLU A 770 17.14 29.54 -10.53
N LYS A 771 16.79 30.63 -9.82
CA LYS A 771 16.43 31.93 -10.42
C LYS A 771 17.60 32.51 -11.26
N LYS A 772 18.85 32.39 -10.80
CA LYS A 772 20.06 32.76 -11.58
C LYS A 772 20.28 31.84 -12.80
N LEU A 773 20.05 30.54 -12.66
CA LEU A 773 20.20 29.59 -13.77
C LEU A 773 19.17 29.86 -14.88
N ARG A 774 17.94 30.26 -14.50
CA ARG A 774 16.92 30.73 -15.45
C ARG A 774 17.33 32.01 -16.18
N SER A 775 17.97 32.99 -15.52
CA SER A 775 18.47 34.19 -16.22
C SER A 775 19.64 33.88 -17.15
N PHE A 776 20.60 33.04 -16.75
CA PHE A 776 21.67 32.59 -17.65
C PHE A 776 21.15 31.79 -18.85
N SER A 777 20.08 31.00 -18.68
CA SER A 777 19.40 30.32 -19.79
C SER A 777 18.77 31.31 -20.78
N GLN A 778 18.18 32.41 -20.28
CA GLN A 778 17.63 33.47 -21.11
C GLN A 778 18.73 34.27 -21.84
N GLU A 779 19.84 34.59 -21.17
CA GLU A 779 21.03 35.21 -21.78
C GLU A 779 21.62 34.31 -22.89
N LEU A 780 21.76 33.00 -22.62
CA LEU A 780 22.25 32.03 -23.60
C LEU A 780 21.35 31.95 -24.84
N ALA A 781 20.03 31.91 -24.66
CA ALA A 781 19.07 31.95 -25.77
C ALA A 781 19.18 33.25 -26.59
N GLN A 782 19.44 34.38 -25.93
CA GLN A 782 19.65 35.68 -26.60
C GLN A 782 20.99 35.73 -27.37
N VAL A 783 22.06 35.12 -26.83
CA VAL A 783 23.33 34.94 -27.55
C VAL A 783 23.16 34.01 -28.75
N GLN A 784 22.47 32.87 -28.60
CA GLN A 784 22.16 31.95 -29.71
C GLN A 784 21.35 32.64 -30.81
N HIS A 785 20.35 33.45 -30.45
CA HIS A 785 19.58 34.25 -31.42
C HIS A 785 20.48 35.27 -32.14
N THR A 786 21.39 35.93 -31.42
CA THR A 786 22.36 36.88 -31.98
C THR A 786 23.32 36.19 -32.96
N ILE A 787 23.81 34.99 -32.63
CA ILE A 787 24.64 34.16 -33.53
C ILE A 787 23.86 33.77 -34.80
N GLY A 788 22.58 33.40 -34.66
CA GLY A 788 21.70 33.13 -35.80
C GLY A 788 21.49 34.34 -36.72
N GLN A 789 21.29 35.53 -36.15
CA GLN A 789 21.25 36.78 -36.92
C GLN A 789 22.58 37.04 -37.65
N LEU A 790 23.72 36.78 -36.99
CA LEU A 790 25.05 36.94 -37.57
C LEU A 790 25.32 35.97 -38.72
N HIS A 791 24.85 34.71 -38.61
CA HIS A 791 24.94 33.71 -39.67
C HIS A 791 24.09 34.12 -40.88
N ASN A 792 22.83 34.52 -40.67
CA ASN A 792 21.96 35.04 -41.73
C ASN A 792 22.56 36.28 -42.42
N THR A 793 23.24 37.15 -41.66
CA THR A 793 23.91 38.35 -42.18
C THR A 793 25.16 37.98 -43.00
N LYS A 794 25.96 37.02 -42.53
CA LYS A 794 27.10 36.45 -43.28
C LYS A 794 26.64 35.87 -44.62
N ASP A 795 25.58 35.07 -44.62
CA ASP A 795 25.13 34.39 -45.85
C ASP A 795 24.51 35.40 -46.85
N LEU A 796 23.84 36.45 -46.35
CA LEU A 796 23.41 37.60 -47.15
C LEU A 796 24.58 38.42 -47.73
N LEU A 797 25.74 38.44 -47.07
CA LEU A 797 26.96 39.08 -47.59
C LEU A 797 27.68 38.17 -48.61
N LEU A 798 27.74 36.86 -48.37
CA LEU A 798 28.28 35.90 -49.33
C LEU A 798 27.47 35.88 -50.64
N GLY A 799 26.14 35.84 -50.55
CA GLY A 799 25.25 35.97 -51.71
C GLY A 799 25.29 37.33 -52.43
N LYS A 800 25.99 38.33 -51.87
CA LYS A 800 26.30 39.61 -52.54
C LYS A 800 27.71 39.64 -53.15
N LEU A 801 28.64 38.84 -52.65
CA LEU A 801 29.99 38.71 -53.23
C LEU A 801 29.98 37.91 -54.54
N ASP A 802 29.13 36.89 -54.63
CA ASP A 802 29.04 35.96 -55.78
C ASP A 802 28.53 36.60 -57.09
N LEU A 803 28.31 37.93 -57.09
CA LEU A 803 27.82 38.73 -58.22
C LEU A 803 28.86 39.73 -58.78
N VAL A 804 30.10 39.75 -58.28
CA VAL A 804 31.13 40.72 -58.69
C VAL A 804 32.41 40.02 -59.17
N THR A 805 32.50 39.75 -60.48
CA THR A 805 33.77 39.41 -61.14
C THR A 805 34.66 40.65 -61.29
N PRO A 806 35.97 40.56 -60.99
CA PRO A 806 36.85 41.73 -60.99
C PRO A 806 37.35 42.12 -62.39
N SER A 807 37.39 43.42 -62.67
CA SER A 807 38.08 43.99 -63.83
C SER A 807 39.43 44.60 -63.40
N VAL A 808 40.44 44.47 -64.26
CA VAL A 808 41.83 44.89 -63.97
C VAL A 808 42.09 46.30 -64.46
N THR A 809 42.76 47.13 -63.66
CA THR A 809 43.56 48.26 -64.18
C THR A 809 44.76 48.52 -63.29
N VAL A 810 45.94 48.68 -63.91
CA VAL A 810 47.21 49.05 -63.26
C VAL A 810 47.55 50.48 -63.64
N ALA A 811 48.10 51.25 -62.71
CA ALA A 811 48.64 52.58 -62.96
C ALA A 811 50.01 52.76 -62.29
N SER A 812 50.87 53.54 -62.94
CA SER A 812 52.21 54.00 -62.49
C SER A 812 52.39 55.44 -62.98
N ILE A 813 53.60 56.03 -62.87
CA ILE A 813 54.04 57.44 -63.17
C ILE A 813 54.15 58.33 -61.91
N ILE A 814 55.11 59.25 -61.74
CA ILE A 814 56.59 59.30 -62.01
C ILE A 814 57.17 60.60 -61.39
N SER A 815 58.51 60.69 -61.27
CA SER A 815 59.29 61.73 -60.57
C SER A 815 59.29 63.15 -61.16
N GLN A 816 59.80 64.13 -60.38
CA GLN A 816 60.18 65.49 -60.81
C GLN A 816 61.69 65.78 -60.57
N PRO A 817 62.34 66.57 -61.44
CA PRO A 817 63.51 67.37 -61.10
C PRO A 817 63.36 68.86 -61.49
N SER A 818 64.27 69.73 -61.02
CA SER A 818 64.30 71.17 -61.37
C SER A 818 65.74 71.66 -61.66
N VAL A 819 65.86 72.75 -62.43
CA VAL A 819 67.13 73.22 -63.03
C VAL A 819 67.25 74.75 -62.92
N ILE A 820 68.44 75.23 -62.54
CA ILE A 820 68.91 76.63 -62.67
C ILE A 820 70.32 76.61 -63.34
N GLN A 821 70.98 77.77 -63.52
CA GLN A 821 71.63 78.13 -64.79
C GLN A 821 72.81 79.12 -64.58
N SER A 822 73.57 79.42 -65.65
CA SER A 822 74.66 80.43 -65.79
C SER A 822 76.00 80.06 -65.13
N SER A 823 77.18 80.53 -65.58
CA SER A 823 77.63 81.17 -66.84
C SER A 823 79.18 81.10 -66.96
N ALA A 824 79.72 81.35 -68.16
CA ALA A 824 81.18 81.50 -68.46
C ALA A 824 81.55 83.02 -68.59
N PRO A 825 82.78 83.48 -68.99
CA PRO A 825 83.97 82.72 -69.44
C PRO A 825 85.39 83.30 -69.06
N GLU A 826 86.44 82.62 -69.55
CA GLU A 826 87.70 83.15 -70.15
C GLU A 826 88.92 83.70 -69.33
N VAL A 827 90.09 83.66 -70.00
CA VAL A 827 91.40 84.35 -69.79
C VAL A 827 92.54 83.62 -69.03
N LEU A 828 93.25 82.80 -69.81
CA LEU A 828 94.73 82.75 -70.00
C LEU A 828 95.73 82.74 -68.81
N SER A 829 96.41 81.59 -68.70
CA SER A 829 97.87 81.47 -68.89
C SER A 829 98.84 81.96 -67.78
N ASP A 830 98.87 81.20 -66.68
CA ASP A 830 100.15 80.81 -66.04
C ASP A 830 100.16 79.28 -65.74
N GLU A 831 99.40 78.53 -66.55
CA GLU A 831 98.84 77.23 -66.15
C GLU A 831 99.83 76.05 -66.15
N SER A 832 100.89 76.03 -66.98
CA SER A 832 101.61 74.76 -67.26
C SER A 832 102.24 74.03 -66.06
N LYS A 833 102.50 74.74 -64.95
CA LYS A 833 102.86 74.15 -63.65
C LYS A 833 101.65 74.02 -62.73
N LEU A 834 100.91 75.11 -62.54
CA LEU A 834 99.76 75.19 -61.64
C LEU A 834 98.72 74.12 -61.98
N GLN A 835 98.46 73.86 -63.26
CA GLN A 835 97.54 72.86 -63.79
C GLN A 835 98.02 71.42 -63.56
N LYS A 836 99.33 71.15 -63.51
CA LYS A 836 99.84 69.81 -63.08
C LYS A 836 99.63 69.59 -61.59
N GLU A 837 99.85 70.62 -60.77
CA GLU A 837 99.55 70.57 -59.33
C GLU A 837 98.04 70.51 -59.09
N LEU A 838 97.22 71.21 -59.88
CA LEU A 838 95.76 71.15 -59.85
C LEU A 838 95.25 69.78 -60.27
N GLU A 839 95.76 69.15 -61.34
CA GLU A 839 95.33 67.79 -61.73
C GLU A 839 95.77 66.76 -60.66
N GLN A 840 96.92 66.94 -60.01
CA GLN A 840 97.32 66.10 -58.87
C GLN A 840 96.47 66.34 -57.61
N LEU A 841 96.12 67.60 -57.28
CA LEU A 841 95.22 67.92 -56.17
C LEU A 841 93.81 67.41 -56.43
N LYS A 842 93.30 67.58 -57.66
CA LYS A 842 91.98 67.16 -58.13
C LYS A 842 91.88 65.64 -58.19
N LYS A 843 92.95 64.93 -58.59
CA LYS A 843 93.02 63.46 -58.47
C LYS A 843 93.07 63.01 -57.01
N LYS A 844 93.88 63.63 -56.15
CA LYS A 844 93.88 63.35 -54.70
C LYS A 844 92.53 63.68 -54.04
N LEU A 845 91.85 64.73 -54.48
CA LEU A 845 90.53 65.11 -54.01
C LEU A 845 89.50 64.07 -54.45
N GLN A 846 89.51 63.64 -55.72
CA GLN A 846 88.67 62.56 -56.23
C GLN A 846 88.92 61.21 -55.51
N GLU A 847 90.18 60.90 -55.16
CA GLU A 847 90.55 59.74 -54.33
C GLU A 847 90.06 59.90 -52.87
N LYS A 848 90.06 61.13 -52.32
CA LYS A 848 89.45 61.41 -51.02
C LYS A 848 87.92 61.34 -51.07
N ASP A 849 87.28 61.83 -52.12
CA ASP A 849 85.83 61.80 -52.32
C ASP A 849 85.29 60.39 -52.60
N SER A 850 86.10 59.49 -53.17
CA SER A 850 85.76 58.07 -53.27
C SER A 850 85.93 57.36 -51.93
N THR A 851 86.98 57.70 -51.16
CA THR A 851 87.19 57.21 -49.78
C THR A 851 86.09 57.70 -48.83
N ILE A 852 85.67 58.96 -48.94
CA ILE A 852 84.61 59.55 -48.12
C ILE A 852 83.28 58.87 -48.44
N ARG A 853 82.97 58.62 -49.72
CA ARG A 853 81.75 57.89 -50.10
C ARG A 853 81.74 56.45 -49.60
N THR A 854 82.84 55.70 -49.68
CA THR A 854 82.88 54.34 -49.11
C THR A 854 82.83 54.33 -47.58
N LEU A 855 83.38 55.34 -46.90
CA LEU A 855 83.21 55.51 -45.45
C LEU A 855 81.78 55.90 -45.06
N GLN A 856 81.12 56.77 -45.83
CA GLN A 856 79.71 57.13 -45.63
C GLN A 856 78.80 55.92 -45.86
N GLU A 857 79.03 55.15 -46.93
CA GLU A 857 78.26 53.94 -47.23
C GLU A 857 78.47 52.84 -46.19
N ASN A 858 79.70 52.65 -45.71
CA ASN A 858 79.97 51.74 -44.58
C ASN A 858 79.35 52.22 -43.26
N ASN A 859 79.37 53.52 -42.96
CA ASN A 859 78.71 54.07 -41.78
C ASN A 859 77.17 53.92 -41.87
N GLN A 860 76.58 54.05 -43.06
CA GLN A 860 75.16 53.78 -43.26
C GLN A 860 74.86 52.30 -43.04
N ARG A 861 75.58 51.39 -43.71
CA ARG A 861 75.43 49.93 -43.52
C ARG A 861 75.64 49.49 -42.08
N LEU A 862 76.55 50.12 -41.33
CA LEU A 862 76.74 49.90 -39.90
C LEU A 862 75.56 50.44 -39.07
N SER A 863 75.03 51.61 -39.40
CA SER A 863 73.84 52.18 -38.73
C SER A 863 72.60 51.30 -38.95
N ASP A 864 72.40 50.83 -40.18
CA ASP A 864 71.29 49.94 -40.55
C ASP A 864 71.44 48.56 -39.86
N SER A 865 72.67 48.04 -39.76
CA SER A 865 73.00 46.81 -39.04
C SER A 865 72.76 46.94 -37.52
N VAL A 866 73.15 48.06 -36.92
CA VAL A 866 72.90 48.34 -35.49
C VAL A 866 71.41 48.56 -35.21
N ALA A 867 70.68 49.24 -36.10
CA ALA A 867 69.24 49.41 -35.99
C ALA A 867 68.48 48.08 -36.09
N THR A 868 68.85 47.21 -37.04
CA THR A 868 68.23 45.88 -37.19
C THR A 868 68.62 44.91 -36.07
N ALA A 869 69.84 44.97 -35.55
CA ALA A 869 70.24 44.24 -34.34
C ALA A 869 69.44 44.70 -33.11
N SER A 870 69.28 46.01 -32.92
CA SER A 870 68.50 46.57 -31.81
C SER A 870 67.01 46.23 -31.93
N GLU A 871 66.43 46.23 -33.13
CA GLU A 871 65.06 45.73 -33.33
C GLU A 871 64.91 44.24 -33.03
N PHE A 872 65.90 43.41 -33.39
CA PHE A 872 65.90 41.98 -33.10
C PHE A 872 65.97 41.71 -31.59
N GLU A 873 66.88 42.39 -30.89
CA GLU A 873 67.02 42.34 -29.43
C GLU A 873 65.74 42.80 -28.72
N ARG A 874 65.12 43.90 -29.19
CA ARG A 874 63.84 44.41 -28.66
C ARG A 874 62.70 43.41 -28.84
N ARG A 875 62.61 42.74 -30.00
CA ARG A 875 61.60 41.70 -30.27
C ARG A 875 61.83 40.46 -29.39
N SER A 876 63.08 40.03 -29.21
CA SER A 876 63.43 38.92 -28.32
C SER A 876 63.07 39.21 -26.85
N GLN A 877 63.24 40.45 -26.40
CA GLN A 877 62.78 40.87 -25.06
C GLN A 877 61.25 40.87 -24.95
N GLU A 878 60.51 41.37 -25.96
CA GLU A 878 59.04 41.31 -25.96
C GLU A 878 58.50 39.88 -25.97
N GLU A 879 59.18 38.96 -26.65
CA GLU A 879 58.83 37.55 -26.74
C GLU A 879 59.07 36.83 -25.41
N THR A 880 60.25 36.99 -24.80
CA THR A 880 60.58 36.44 -23.47
C THR A 880 59.74 37.04 -22.34
N ASP A 881 59.43 38.34 -22.38
CA ASP A 881 58.48 38.98 -21.46
C ASP A 881 57.06 38.41 -21.60
N SER A 882 56.67 38.00 -22.81
CA SER A 882 55.36 37.40 -23.09
C SER A 882 55.30 35.95 -22.61
N GLU A 883 56.34 35.15 -22.83
CA GLU A 883 56.47 33.81 -22.25
C GLU A 883 56.45 33.86 -20.72
N MET A 884 57.24 34.76 -20.11
CA MET A 884 57.30 34.91 -18.66
C MET A 884 55.95 35.35 -18.07
N ARG A 885 55.18 36.17 -18.79
CA ARG A 885 53.80 36.54 -18.42
C ARG A 885 52.86 35.33 -18.47
N GLN A 886 52.93 34.53 -19.54
CA GLN A 886 52.12 33.33 -19.70
C GLN A 886 52.49 32.24 -18.67
N ILE A 887 53.74 32.15 -18.23
CA ILE A 887 54.19 31.25 -17.15
C ILE A 887 53.62 31.69 -15.80
N ARG A 888 53.64 33.00 -15.47
CA ARG A 888 53.00 33.53 -14.25
C ARG A 888 51.50 33.28 -14.22
N GLU A 889 50.82 33.48 -15.35
CA GLU A 889 49.38 33.25 -15.46
C GLU A 889 49.02 31.76 -15.26
N LYS A 890 49.80 30.83 -15.85
CA LYS A 890 49.69 29.38 -15.58
C LYS A 890 49.94 29.05 -14.10
N HIS A 891 50.96 29.65 -13.48
CA HIS A 891 51.25 29.46 -12.06
C HIS A 891 50.06 29.89 -11.18
N ASP A 892 49.48 31.06 -11.43
CA ASP A 892 48.36 31.58 -10.63
C ASP A 892 47.07 30.77 -10.80
N VAL A 893 46.82 30.22 -11.99
CA VAL A 893 45.73 29.26 -12.23
C VAL A 893 45.97 27.96 -11.45
N LEU A 894 47.18 27.40 -11.49
CA LEU A 894 47.54 26.21 -10.72
C LEU A 894 47.45 26.46 -9.20
N GLN A 895 47.87 27.62 -8.72
CA GLN A 895 47.80 27.99 -7.31
C GLN A 895 46.35 28.18 -6.82
N LYS A 896 45.44 28.71 -7.66
CA LYS A 896 44.00 28.74 -7.38
C LYS A 896 43.43 27.32 -7.29
N SER A 897 43.69 26.49 -8.29
CA SER A 897 43.21 25.09 -8.32
C SER A 897 43.74 24.25 -7.16
N LEU A 898 44.95 24.52 -6.66
CA LEU A 898 45.48 23.89 -5.45
C LEU A 898 44.68 24.28 -4.21
N ARG A 899 44.45 25.58 -3.98
CA ARG A 899 43.63 26.06 -2.84
C ARG A 899 42.19 25.53 -2.88
N GLU A 900 41.60 25.45 -4.06
CA GLU A 900 40.27 24.86 -4.27
C GLU A 900 40.23 23.39 -3.88
N LYS A 901 41.28 22.62 -4.21
CA LYS A 901 41.44 21.22 -3.78
C LYS A 901 41.68 21.10 -2.28
N ASP A 902 42.49 21.97 -1.67
CA ASP A 902 42.71 21.96 -0.22
C ASP A 902 41.41 22.25 0.57
N ILE A 903 40.57 23.16 0.08
CA ILE A 903 39.25 23.46 0.64
C ILE A 903 38.30 22.26 0.47
N LEU A 904 38.31 21.61 -0.71
CA LEU A 904 37.51 20.41 -0.95
C LEU A 904 37.96 19.23 -0.08
N ILE A 905 39.27 19.04 0.12
CA ILE A 905 39.84 18.02 1.00
C ILE A 905 39.39 18.28 2.44
N LYS A 906 39.52 19.52 2.96
CA LYS A 906 38.98 19.88 4.29
C LYS A 906 37.50 19.55 4.41
N SER A 907 36.68 20.05 3.48
CA SER A 907 35.23 19.78 3.49
C SER A 907 34.89 18.28 3.47
N LYS A 908 35.72 17.44 2.83
CA LYS A 908 35.57 15.98 2.84
C LYS A 908 36.08 15.33 4.13
N SER A 909 37.14 15.84 4.74
CA SER A 909 37.57 15.43 6.08
C SER A 909 36.53 15.77 7.14
N ASP A 910 35.95 16.97 7.11
CA ASP A 910 34.91 17.42 8.03
C ASP A 910 33.63 16.57 7.89
N GLN A 911 33.23 16.24 6.65
CA GLN A 911 32.14 15.29 6.38
C GLN A 911 32.45 13.87 6.88
N LEU A 912 33.69 13.38 6.71
CA LEU A 912 34.10 12.06 7.19
C LEU A 912 34.08 11.99 8.73
N LEU A 913 34.54 13.04 9.41
CA LEU A 913 34.49 13.16 10.87
C LEU A 913 33.05 13.15 11.38
N SER A 914 32.15 13.93 10.77
CA SER A 914 30.72 13.94 11.14
C SER A 914 30.04 12.58 10.91
N VAL A 915 30.38 11.87 9.83
CA VAL A 915 29.87 10.50 9.60
C VAL A 915 30.44 9.52 10.65
N SER A 916 31.72 9.65 11.01
CA SER A 916 32.35 8.82 12.05
C SER A 916 31.75 9.05 13.44
N GLU A 917 31.44 10.30 13.79
CA GLU A 917 30.78 10.67 15.05
C GLU A 917 29.34 10.12 15.10
N ASN A 918 28.58 10.29 14.01
CA ASN A 918 27.24 9.72 13.89
C ASN A 918 27.25 8.18 13.98
N LEU A 919 28.23 7.50 13.37
CA LEU A 919 28.40 6.05 13.49
C LEU A 919 28.71 5.63 14.93
N SER A 920 29.62 6.32 15.63
CA SER A 920 29.93 6.02 17.03
C SER A 920 28.72 6.24 17.95
N ASN A 921 27.95 7.32 17.73
CA ASN A 921 26.70 7.55 18.46
C ASN A 921 25.67 6.44 18.21
N LYS A 922 25.54 5.96 16.96
CA LYS A 922 24.65 4.82 16.64
C LYS A 922 25.15 3.48 17.17
N GLU A 923 26.46 3.29 17.33
CA GLU A 923 27.03 2.12 18.01
C GLU A 923 26.72 2.16 19.52
N ASN A 924 26.87 3.32 20.17
CA ASN A 924 26.49 3.52 21.57
C ASN A 924 24.98 3.29 21.81
N GLU A 925 24.10 3.79 20.92
CA GLU A 925 22.67 3.50 20.95
C GLU A 925 22.37 2.00 20.80
N ASN A 926 23.11 1.29 19.94
CA ASN A 926 22.95 -0.14 19.71
C ASN A 926 23.30 -0.94 20.98
N GLU A 927 24.36 -0.58 21.70
CA GLU A 927 24.73 -1.26 22.94
C GLU A 927 23.74 -1.00 24.08
N LEU A 928 23.19 0.21 24.19
CA LEU A 928 22.06 0.51 25.09
C LEU A 928 20.81 -0.31 24.73
N LEU A 929 20.50 -0.47 23.44
CA LEU A 929 19.38 -1.30 22.98
C LEU A 929 19.62 -2.79 23.26
N LYS A 930 20.84 -3.33 23.07
CA LYS A 930 21.20 -4.70 23.47
C LYS A 930 21.04 -4.91 24.99
N GLN A 931 21.45 -3.94 25.80
CA GLN A 931 21.27 -4.00 27.25
C GLN A 931 19.79 -3.98 27.65
N ALA A 932 18.98 -3.11 27.03
CA ALA A 932 17.53 -3.09 27.23
C ALA A 932 16.85 -4.40 26.81
N VAL A 933 17.24 -4.98 25.67
CA VAL A 933 16.76 -6.30 25.21
C VAL A 933 17.17 -7.42 26.18
N THR A 934 18.35 -7.33 26.80
CA THR A 934 18.81 -8.30 27.81
C THR A 934 17.97 -8.21 29.08
N ASN A 935 17.77 -7.00 29.62
CA ASN A 935 16.91 -6.75 30.78
C ASN A 935 15.45 -7.22 30.53
N LEU A 936 14.94 -7.05 29.31
CA LEU A 936 13.61 -7.53 28.91
C LEU A 936 13.53 -9.06 28.83
N LYS A 937 14.58 -9.74 28.36
CA LYS A 937 14.65 -11.21 28.36
C LYS A 937 14.66 -11.77 29.78
N GLU A 938 15.45 -11.18 30.68
CA GLU A 938 15.48 -11.55 32.10
C GLU A 938 14.11 -11.36 32.76
N ARG A 939 13.46 -10.21 32.54
CA ARG A 939 12.13 -9.94 33.06
C ARG A 939 11.06 -10.88 32.50
N ASN A 940 11.14 -11.26 31.23
CA ASN A 940 10.25 -12.25 30.64
C ASN A 940 10.46 -13.65 31.25
N LEU A 941 11.71 -14.06 31.48
CA LEU A 941 12.03 -15.35 32.11
C LEU A 941 11.49 -15.43 33.55
N ILE A 942 11.53 -14.33 34.31
CA ILE A 942 10.89 -14.23 35.63
C ILE A 942 9.36 -14.40 35.51
N LEU A 943 8.72 -13.70 34.57
CA LEU A 943 7.27 -13.82 34.33
C LEU A 943 6.86 -15.23 33.90
N GLU A 944 7.66 -15.91 33.07
CA GLU A 944 7.44 -17.32 32.70
C GLU A 944 7.54 -18.26 33.90
N MET A 945 8.46 -18.01 34.84
CA MET A 945 8.56 -18.77 36.09
C MET A 945 7.33 -18.55 36.97
N ASP A 946 6.81 -17.33 37.09
CA ASP A 946 5.63 -17.04 37.90
C ASP A 946 4.33 -17.56 37.26
N ILE A 947 4.20 -17.47 35.93
CA ILE A 947 3.12 -18.14 35.18
C ILE A 947 3.16 -19.66 35.38
N ARG A 948 4.34 -20.27 35.48
CA ARG A 948 4.49 -21.71 35.79
C ARG A 948 4.01 -22.03 37.20
N LYS A 949 4.43 -21.27 38.22
CA LYS A 949 3.94 -21.41 39.61
C LYS A 949 2.42 -21.28 39.69
N LEU A 950 1.85 -20.25 39.08
CA LEU A 950 0.40 -20.00 39.08
C LEU A 950 -0.39 -21.12 38.39
N LYS A 951 0.17 -21.76 37.34
CA LYS A 951 -0.43 -22.96 36.74
C LYS A 951 -0.44 -24.14 37.70
N GLU A 952 0.67 -24.41 38.39
CA GLU A 952 0.74 -25.48 39.39
C GLU A 952 -0.18 -25.22 40.58
N GLU A 953 -0.32 -23.98 41.04
CA GLU A 953 -1.25 -23.59 42.11
C GLU A 953 -2.71 -23.75 41.68
N ASN A 954 -3.05 -23.33 40.46
CA ASN A 954 -4.39 -23.53 39.91
C ASN A 954 -4.71 -25.02 39.72
N GLU A 955 -3.75 -25.86 39.32
CA GLU A 955 -3.93 -27.31 39.25
C GLU A 955 -4.17 -27.92 40.65
N LYS A 956 -3.40 -27.50 41.67
CA LYS A 956 -3.64 -27.90 43.08
C LYS A 956 -5.02 -27.46 43.59
N ILE A 957 -5.53 -26.31 43.14
CA ILE A 957 -6.90 -25.85 43.43
C ILE A 957 -7.94 -26.74 42.71
N VAL A 958 -7.75 -27.04 41.43
CA VAL A 958 -8.66 -27.91 40.65
C VAL A 958 -8.75 -29.32 41.26
N VAL A 959 -7.63 -29.89 41.71
CA VAL A 959 -7.62 -31.17 42.44
C VAL A 959 -8.45 -31.06 43.72
N ARG A 960 -8.20 -30.04 44.56
CA ARG A 960 -8.97 -29.81 45.80
C ARG A 960 -10.46 -29.57 45.56
N CYS A 961 -10.84 -28.91 44.46
CA CYS A 961 -12.22 -28.73 44.07
C CYS A 961 -12.89 -30.06 43.69
N ARG A 962 -12.19 -30.97 42.98
CA ARG A 962 -12.68 -32.32 42.68
C ARG A 962 -12.84 -33.17 43.94
N GLU A 963 -11.90 -33.09 44.88
CA GLU A 963 -12.01 -33.74 46.20
C GLU A 963 -13.25 -33.24 46.97
N LYS A 964 -13.52 -31.93 46.95
CA LYS A 964 -14.73 -31.38 47.57
C LYS A 964 -16.02 -31.72 46.83
N GLU A 965 -15.97 -31.92 45.52
CA GLU A 965 -17.12 -32.43 44.76
C GLU A 965 -17.43 -33.90 45.11
N THR A 966 -16.41 -34.76 45.27
CA THR A 966 -16.63 -36.16 45.67
C THR A 966 -17.08 -36.29 47.12
N GLU A 967 -16.56 -35.47 48.05
CA GLU A 967 -17.10 -35.33 49.41
C GLU A 967 -18.59 -34.93 49.38
N PHE A 968 -18.95 -33.91 48.58
CA PHE A 968 -20.34 -33.45 48.47
C PHE A 968 -21.27 -34.53 47.91
N ARG A 969 -20.84 -35.27 46.87
CA ARG A 969 -21.60 -36.41 46.31
C ARG A 969 -21.83 -37.51 47.37
N ALA A 970 -20.81 -37.85 48.16
CA ALA A 970 -20.95 -38.84 49.24
C ALA A 970 -21.87 -38.36 50.37
N LEU A 971 -21.84 -37.07 50.72
CA LEU A 971 -22.78 -36.46 51.66
C LEU A 971 -24.22 -36.42 51.12
N GLN A 972 -24.39 -36.19 49.82
CA GLN A 972 -25.70 -36.24 49.17
C GLN A 972 -26.27 -37.67 49.14
N GLU A 973 -25.44 -38.67 48.83
CA GLU A 973 -25.84 -40.08 48.81
C GLU A 973 -26.22 -40.58 50.21
N THR A 974 -25.40 -40.30 51.23
CA THR A 974 -25.71 -40.69 52.62
C THR A 974 -26.96 -39.98 53.14
N ASN A 975 -27.20 -38.71 52.80
CA ASN A 975 -28.44 -38.01 53.13
C ASN A 975 -29.66 -38.61 52.41
N MET A 976 -29.52 -39.09 51.17
CA MET A 976 -30.57 -39.85 50.47
C MET A 976 -30.86 -41.18 51.18
N GLN A 977 -29.83 -41.93 51.59
CA GLN A 977 -29.97 -43.17 52.35
C GLN A 977 -30.69 -42.95 53.70
N PHE A 978 -30.32 -41.90 54.45
CA PHE A 978 -31.03 -41.50 55.67
C PHE A 978 -32.48 -41.10 55.39
N SER A 979 -32.75 -40.38 54.29
CA SER A 979 -34.10 -39.98 53.89
C SER A 979 -34.99 -41.17 53.50
N MET A 980 -34.41 -42.23 52.93
CA MET A 980 -35.11 -43.50 52.67
C MET A 980 -35.39 -44.25 53.97
N MET A 981 -34.39 -44.38 54.85
CA MET A 981 -34.54 -45.04 56.16
C MET A 981 -35.57 -44.32 57.05
N LEU A 982 -35.65 -43.00 56.99
CA LEU A 982 -36.66 -42.23 57.72
C LEU A 982 -38.08 -42.58 57.24
N LYS A 983 -38.31 -42.61 55.92
CA LYS A 983 -39.60 -43.01 55.33
C LYS A 983 -39.98 -44.46 55.65
N GLU A 984 -39.01 -45.37 55.70
CA GLU A 984 -39.23 -46.76 56.12
C GLU A 984 -39.69 -46.81 57.60
N LYS A 985 -39.06 -46.02 58.49
CA LYS A 985 -39.48 -45.90 59.89
C LYS A 985 -40.81 -45.17 60.08
N GLU A 986 -41.13 -44.20 59.24
CA GLU A 986 -42.47 -43.59 59.19
C GLU A 986 -43.52 -44.63 58.77
N PHE A 987 -43.23 -45.49 57.78
CA PHE A 987 -44.14 -46.55 57.33
C PHE A 987 -44.32 -47.65 58.40
N GLU A 988 -43.24 -48.09 59.06
CA GLU A 988 -43.32 -48.98 60.22
C GLU A 988 -44.21 -48.38 61.33
N SER A 989 -44.02 -47.09 61.64
CA SER A 989 -44.78 -46.37 62.66
C SER A 989 -46.27 -46.29 62.29
N HIS A 990 -46.60 -45.98 61.04
CA HIS A 990 -47.99 -45.98 60.55
C HIS A 990 -48.61 -47.38 60.64
N SER A 991 -47.92 -48.42 60.17
CA SER A 991 -48.40 -49.81 60.27
C SER A 991 -48.60 -50.26 61.73
N MET A 992 -47.73 -49.83 62.65
CA MET A 992 -47.86 -50.14 64.07
C MET A 992 -49.01 -49.36 64.73
N LYS A 993 -49.27 -48.12 64.30
CA LYS A 993 -50.42 -47.30 64.71
C LYS A 993 -51.74 -47.89 64.20
N GLU A 994 -51.80 -48.38 62.96
CA GLU A 994 -52.96 -49.10 62.43
C GLU A 994 -53.24 -50.40 63.21
N LYS A 995 -52.19 -51.19 63.51
CA LYS A 995 -52.32 -52.39 64.36
C LYS A 995 -52.83 -52.03 65.76
N ALA A 996 -52.35 -50.94 66.36
CA ALA A 996 -52.83 -50.46 67.65
C ALA A 996 -54.32 -50.06 67.61
N LEU A 997 -54.75 -49.32 66.57
CA LEU A 997 -56.16 -48.95 66.36
C LEU A 997 -57.05 -50.18 66.11
N ALA A 998 -56.56 -51.19 65.40
CA ALA A 998 -57.27 -52.45 65.21
C ALA A 998 -57.44 -53.24 66.52
N PHE A 999 -56.41 -53.27 67.38
CA PHE A 999 -56.52 -53.84 68.72
C PHE A 999 -57.47 -53.03 69.62
N GLU A 1000 -57.43 -51.70 69.57
CA GLU A 1000 -58.36 -50.83 70.30
C GLU A 1000 -59.82 -51.09 69.90
N LYS A 1001 -60.09 -51.27 68.60
CA LYS A 1001 -61.42 -51.64 68.09
C LYS A 1001 -61.86 -53.02 68.60
N LEU A 1002 -60.98 -54.02 68.55
CA LEU A 1002 -61.27 -55.37 69.08
C LEU A 1002 -61.51 -55.37 70.60
N LEU A 1003 -60.81 -54.51 71.35
CA LEU A 1003 -61.06 -54.31 72.78
C LEU A 1003 -62.42 -53.67 73.03
N LYS A 1004 -62.77 -52.60 72.31
CA LYS A 1004 -64.09 -51.95 72.40
C LYS A 1004 -65.24 -52.88 72.01
N GLU A 1005 -65.07 -53.70 70.97
CA GLU A 1005 -66.04 -54.74 70.60
C GLU A 1005 -66.22 -55.78 71.72
N LYS A 1006 -65.13 -56.20 72.39
CA LYS A 1006 -65.22 -57.08 73.56
C LYS A 1006 -65.84 -56.42 74.78
N GLU A 1007 -65.51 -55.17 75.08
CA GLU A 1007 -66.14 -54.41 76.17
C GLU A 1007 -67.64 -54.24 75.93
N GLN A 1008 -68.05 -53.97 74.68
CA GLN A 1008 -69.46 -53.88 74.30
C GLN A 1008 -70.17 -55.24 74.45
N VAL A 1009 -69.55 -56.36 74.04
CA VAL A 1009 -70.09 -57.71 74.28
C VAL A 1009 -70.18 -58.01 75.78
N CYS A 1010 -69.16 -57.68 76.59
CA CYS A 1010 -69.21 -57.84 78.04
C CYS A 1010 -70.30 -56.97 78.68
N SER A 1011 -70.51 -55.73 78.21
CA SER A 1011 -71.58 -54.85 78.66
C SER A 1011 -72.96 -55.40 78.30
N CYS A 1012 -73.15 -55.94 77.10
CA CYS A 1012 -74.38 -56.62 76.71
C CYS A 1012 -74.65 -57.88 77.54
N LEU A 1013 -73.62 -58.70 77.81
CA LEU A 1013 -73.74 -59.88 78.68
C LEU A 1013 -74.05 -59.50 80.14
N LEU A 1014 -73.44 -58.43 80.66
CA LEU A 1014 -73.73 -57.90 82.00
C LEU A 1014 -75.15 -57.35 82.08
N SER A 1015 -75.60 -56.58 81.07
CA SER A 1015 -76.98 -56.11 80.98
C SER A 1015 -77.98 -57.26 80.89
N PHE A 1016 -77.67 -58.32 80.13
CA PHE A 1016 -78.51 -59.52 80.04
C PHE A 1016 -78.57 -60.27 81.38
N ALA A 1017 -77.43 -60.40 82.07
CA ALA A 1017 -77.37 -60.99 83.41
C ALA A 1017 -78.18 -60.17 84.44
N ILE A 1018 -78.07 -58.84 84.42
CA ILE A 1018 -78.86 -57.93 85.28
C ILE A 1018 -80.35 -58.07 84.98
N SER A 1019 -80.77 -57.99 83.70
CA SER A 1019 -82.19 -58.16 83.33
C SER A 1019 -82.74 -59.53 83.76
N ARG A 1020 -81.95 -60.60 83.62
CA ARG A 1020 -82.33 -61.94 84.09
C ARG A 1020 -82.39 -62.03 85.63
N MET A 1021 -81.48 -61.36 86.34
CA MET A 1021 -81.51 -61.26 87.80
C MET A 1021 -82.71 -60.44 88.30
N VAL A 1022 -83.09 -59.37 87.61
CA VAL A 1022 -84.32 -58.61 87.88
C VAL A 1022 -85.56 -59.46 87.65
N MET A 1023 -85.61 -60.28 86.58
CA MET A 1023 -86.72 -61.25 86.41
C MET A 1023 -86.76 -62.28 87.54
N TYR A 1024 -85.63 -62.86 87.94
CA TYR A 1024 -85.60 -63.77 89.10
C TYR A 1024 -86.04 -63.09 90.39
N PHE A 1025 -85.67 -61.83 90.62
CA PHE A 1025 -86.12 -61.05 91.77
C PHE A 1025 -87.64 -60.79 91.72
N HIS A 1026 -88.19 -60.46 90.54
CA HIS A 1026 -89.64 -60.31 90.34
C HIS A 1026 -90.39 -61.63 90.63
N VAL A 1027 -89.90 -62.76 90.12
CA VAL A 1027 -90.48 -64.09 90.41
C VAL A 1027 -90.39 -64.43 91.90
N TYR A 1028 -89.26 -64.14 92.56
CA TYR A 1028 -89.06 -64.41 93.99
C TYR A 1028 -89.98 -63.55 94.88
N VAL A 1029 -90.14 -62.26 94.56
CA VAL A 1029 -91.13 -61.38 95.21
C VAL A 1029 -92.55 -61.88 94.96
N HIS A 1030 -92.88 -62.33 93.74
CA HIS A 1030 -94.21 -62.85 93.43
C HIS A 1030 -94.54 -64.16 94.16
N ILE A 1031 -93.53 -64.99 94.47
CA ILE A 1031 -93.66 -66.19 95.31
C ILE A 1031 -93.83 -65.80 96.79
N MET A 1032 -93.07 -64.82 97.28
CA MET A 1032 -93.13 -64.34 98.68
C MET A 1032 -94.40 -63.56 99.05
N CYS A 1033 -95.28 -63.24 98.09
CA CYS A 1033 -96.53 -62.51 98.31
C CYS A 1033 -97.80 -63.37 98.23
N LEU A 1034 -97.68 -64.71 98.26
CA LEU A 1034 -98.81 -65.64 98.31
C LEU A 1034 -99.11 -66.09 99.76
N PRO A 1035 -100.36 -65.98 100.24
CA PRO A 1035 -100.77 -66.53 101.55
C PRO A 1035 -100.83 -68.06 101.56
N GLU A 1036 -100.81 -68.61 102.78
CA GLU A 1036 -100.83 -70.02 103.15
C GLU A 1036 -101.85 -70.89 102.36
N ILE A 1037 -101.36 -71.86 101.56
CA ILE A 1037 -102.12 -73.07 101.19
C ILE A 1037 -101.18 -74.30 101.20
N ASP A 1038 -101.54 -75.21 102.10
CA ASP A 1038 -101.31 -76.67 102.20
C ASP A 1038 -100.00 -77.38 101.82
N ASP A 1039 -99.83 -78.47 102.57
CA ASP A 1039 -98.77 -79.47 102.54
C ASP A 1039 -98.80 -80.41 101.32
N SER A 1040 -97.77 -81.26 101.21
CA SER A 1040 -97.73 -82.49 100.40
C SER A 1040 -97.63 -82.39 98.86
N LEU A 1041 -96.39 -82.29 98.35
CA LEU A 1041 -95.81 -83.38 97.54
C LEU A 1041 -94.28 -83.28 97.48
N LEU A 1042 -93.60 -84.42 97.58
CA LEU A 1042 -92.14 -84.53 97.75
C LEU A 1042 -91.50 -85.22 96.53
N HIS A 1043 -90.30 -84.77 96.15
CA HIS A 1043 -89.43 -85.32 95.08
C HIS A 1043 -90.04 -85.30 93.66
N HIS A 1044 -89.45 -84.55 92.73
CA HIS A 1044 -88.11 -84.86 92.23
C HIS A 1044 -87.22 -83.64 91.94
#